data_AF-A0A365P1U5-F1
#
_entry.id   AF-A0A365P1U5-F1
#
_cell.length_a   1.000
_cell.length_b   1.000
_cell.length_c   1.000
_cell.angle_alpha   90.00
_cell.angle_beta   90.00
_cell.angle_gamma   90.00
#
_symmetry.space_group_name_H-M   'P 1'
#
loop_
_entity.id
_entity.type
_entity.pdbx_description
1 polymer ?
#
loop_
_entity_poly.entity_id
_entity_poly.type
_entity_poly.pdbx_seq_one_letter_code
_entity_poly.pdbx_strand_id
1 'polypeptide(L)'
;MRKITFLVLLFFPLYIFSQNTVTGSYSLNNNTSFPSAVGFGNGNCGNGNTTTITINGDLNLNGRTLELRNVNLIVLGNLNGSGTISSCTNNSTLCIRGVIQNNPTLNVTQNTNCQVPPCTKTWNGSQGSNWNNGANWTPTGVPTINCDVFISNTIPCVIDVTNAVAKSISVTNTASVTVTKDNSIKVKENVTVGASASFLLENAASLIQIDNSTNIGNITMKRNTNITKMDYVYWSSPVENFNVSQVSPNSSLIYKWLPTVATNLNGFGNWANASNEIMTKGKGYIVRGPNHFSNATSQLFTATFIGTPNNGTITTPITRGNYTGPNYFSGNVKVTEDDDNWNLIGNPYPSAIDVVKFLKANPALDGYVHVWTHSTPISTSNSSPFYGNFTYNYSSTDYIKINATGSSINTFKSVVGAAQGFFVKMLNTTPTATSTATFTNDMRGEQVANNQFFRTTNEVTSTTEDEKHRIWLNLVAPNQLASSTLIGYVTDATDGVDRIFDAESKHKANFEMYSLIGSQSYNIQGKALPFTDNDEISLGYTTNQEGIHTFGLAAVDGLFEGNQTIYLKDLELGIVHNLKEAPYTFTSVSGRFHNRFALIFNNETLGNEDFITTNGVTVYTNNTINVTASSNIKSVTVYDVLGRTLETARNVNNTNVSLNGIAKTLSALVVIVELENNVVISKKTVY
;
A
#
# COMPACT_ATOMS: atom_id res chain seq x y z
N MET A 1 8.22 45.71 -14.25
CA MET A 1 7.30 46.56 -13.42
C MET A 1 5.89 46.19 -13.83
N ARG A 2 4.95 45.70 -13.01
CA ARG A 2 4.70 45.75 -11.57
C ARG A 2 4.25 44.35 -11.10
N LYS A 3 4.73 43.90 -9.93
CA LYS A 3 4.15 42.75 -9.22
C LYS A 3 2.82 43.19 -8.61
N ILE A 4 1.74 42.51 -8.96
CA ILE A 4 0.44 42.63 -8.29
C ILE A 4 0.47 41.66 -7.11
N THR A 5 0.63 42.20 -5.90
CA THR A 5 0.48 41.44 -4.66
C THR A 5 -1.02 41.36 -4.37
N PHE A 6 -1.58 40.16 -4.38
CA PHE A 6 -2.95 39.91 -3.94
C PHE A 6 -3.05 40.19 -2.43
N LEU A 7 -3.65 41.31 -2.07
CA LEU A 7 -4.07 41.61 -0.69
C LEU A 7 -5.43 40.94 -0.47
N VAL A 8 -5.42 39.75 0.12
CA VAL A 8 -6.66 39.07 0.53
C VAL A 8 -7.20 39.78 1.77
N LEU A 9 -8.19 40.67 1.58
CA LEU A 9 -9.04 41.17 2.66
C LEU A 9 -10.02 40.05 3.07
N LEU A 10 -9.65 39.26 4.08
CA LEU A 10 -10.56 38.32 4.74
C LEU A 10 -11.20 39.00 5.97
N PHE A 11 -12.51 39.22 5.91
CA PHE A 11 -13.36 39.46 7.07
C PHE A 11 -13.41 38.19 7.93
N PHE A 12 -12.66 38.09 9.03
CA PHE A 12 -12.75 36.92 9.92
C PHE A 12 -12.32 37.22 11.36
N PRO A 13 -13.16 36.88 12.35
CA PRO A 13 -12.69 36.49 13.69
C PRO A 13 -12.84 34.99 13.96
N LEU A 14 -13.69 34.24 13.25
CA LEU A 14 -14.05 32.87 13.68
C LEU A 14 -13.05 31.74 13.31
N TYR A 15 -12.19 31.91 12.31
CA TYR A 15 -11.39 30.79 11.76
C TYR A 15 -10.10 30.46 12.56
N ILE A 16 -9.58 31.42 13.33
CA ILE A 16 -8.36 31.24 14.14
C ILE A 16 -8.63 30.40 15.41
N PHE A 17 -9.90 30.28 15.84
CA PHE A 17 -10.25 29.59 17.09
C PHE A 17 -10.26 28.04 16.99
N SER A 18 -9.95 27.46 15.82
CA SER A 18 -9.81 26.00 15.67
C SER A 18 -8.35 25.52 15.61
N GLN A 19 -7.36 26.41 15.51
CA GLN A 19 -5.95 26.04 15.38
C GLN A 19 -5.10 26.67 16.49
N ASN A 20 -4.37 25.84 17.24
CA ASN A 20 -3.46 26.28 18.32
C ASN A 20 -2.18 26.95 17.79
N THR A 21 -1.93 26.89 16.48
CA THR A 21 -0.75 27.49 15.82
C THR A 21 -1.20 28.18 14.54
N VAL A 22 -0.76 29.43 14.36
CA VAL A 22 -1.00 30.25 13.16
C VAL A 22 0.35 30.50 12.49
N THR A 23 0.46 30.20 11.19
CA THR A 23 1.69 30.47 10.41
C THR A 23 1.55 31.78 9.63
N GLY A 24 2.55 32.66 9.72
CA GLY A 24 2.58 33.98 9.09
C GLY A 24 2.46 35.15 10.09
N SER A 25 2.81 36.36 9.63
CA SER A 25 2.70 37.58 10.45
C SER A 25 1.26 38.09 10.55
N TYR A 26 0.87 38.57 11.72
CA TYR A 26 -0.49 39.01 12.04
C TYR A 26 -0.53 40.47 12.47
N SER A 27 -1.56 41.21 12.07
CA SER A 27 -1.77 42.61 12.42
C SER A 27 -3.17 42.82 12.98
N LEU A 28 -3.29 43.49 14.12
CA LEU A 28 -4.59 43.82 14.70
C LEU A 28 -5.26 44.94 13.88
N ASN A 29 -6.50 44.69 13.48
CA ASN A 29 -7.34 45.69 12.83
C ASN A 29 -8.28 46.38 13.83
N ASN A 30 -8.66 45.68 14.91
CA ASN A 30 -9.53 46.15 15.99
C ASN A 30 -9.01 45.68 17.36
N ASN A 31 -9.52 46.25 18.45
CA ASN A 31 -9.31 45.68 19.79
C ASN A 31 -9.85 44.24 19.81
N THR A 32 -9.05 43.30 20.31
CA THR A 32 -9.28 41.85 20.20
C THR A 32 -9.07 41.17 21.54
N SER A 33 -9.70 40.03 21.78
CA SER A 33 -9.44 39.18 22.94
C SER A 33 -9.23 37.71 22.56
N PHE A 34 -8.35 37.02 23.28
CA PHE A 34 -8.10 35.58 23.14
C PHE A 34 -8.37 34.86 24.47
N PRO A 35 -9.22 33.80 24.55
CA PRO A 35 -10.32 33.39 23.69
C PRO A 35 -11.67 33.80 24.32
N SER A 36 -12.64 34.19 23.49
CA SER A 36 -14.06 34.01 23.82
C SER A 36 -14.71 33.22 22.68
N ALA A 37 -14.91 31.93 22.90
CA ALA A 37 -15.70 31.10 22.00
C ALA A 37 -16.93 30.52 22.69
N VAL A 38 -17.57 31.25 23.62
CA VAL A 38 -19.03 31.23 23.83
C VAL A 38 -19.43 32.50 24.59
N GLY A 39 -20.28 33.34 24.00
CA GLY A 39 -20.90 34.48 24.69
C GLY A 39 -20.43 35.86 24.21
N PHE A 40 -21.27 36.51 23.41
CA PHE A 40 -21.17 37.95 23.14
C PHE A 40 -21.39 38.71 24.45
N GLY A 41 -20.36 39.37 24.95
CA GLY A 41 -20.47 40.30 26.08
C GLY A 41 -19.13 40.89 26.48
N ASN A 42 -19.07 42.21 26.54
CA ASN A 42 -18.03 42.93 27.26
C ASN A 42 -18.22 42.59 28.76
N GLY A 43 -17.32 41.79 29.34
CA GLY A 43 -17.26 41.58 30.79
C GLY A 43 -17.54 40.14 31.29
N ASN A 44 -16.55 39.26 31.16
CA ASN A 44 -16.15 38.37 32.25
C ASN A 44 -14.82 37.66 31.93
N CYS A 45 -13.87 37.71 32.87
CA CYS A 45 -12.63 36.94 32.82
C CYS A 45 -12.95 35.48 33.11
N GLY A 46 -13.42 34.77 32.08
CA GLY A 46 -14.00 33.44 32.22
C GLY A 46 -13.13 32.48 33.05
N ASN A 47 -13.78 31.62 33.84
CA ASN A 47 -13.15 30.45 34.44
C ASN A 47 -12.99 29.39 33.33
N GLY A 48 -11.77 29.21 32.82
CA GLY A 48 -11.49 28.28 31.74
C GLY A 48 -10.03 27.85 31.71
N ASN A 49 -9.72 26.77 30.99
CA ASN A 49 -8.36 26.26 30.89
C ASN A 49 -7.47 27.21 30.09
N THR A 50 -6.21 27.34 30.50
CA THR A 50 -5.22 28.07 29.72
C THR A 50 -4.95 27.37 28.40
N THR A 51 -5.17 28.06 27.28
CA THR A 51 -4.84 27.59 25.92
C THR A 51 -3.53 28.21 25.47
N THR A 52 -2.73 27.49 24.68
CA THR A 52 -1.52 28.07 24.07
C THR A 52 -1.82 28.42 22.62
N ILE A 53 -1.60 29.69 22.26
CA ILE A 53 -1.69 30.17 20.88
C ILE A 53 -0.28 30.50 20.43
N THR A 54 0.19 29.87 19.36
CA THR A 54 1.51 30.15 18.78
C THR A 54 1.35 30.90 17.45
N ILE A 55 1.93 32.09 17.34
CA ILE A 55 2.07 32.83 16.08
C ILE A 55 3.47 32.56 15.55
N ASN A 56 3.57 31.81 14.45
CA ASN A 56 4.80 31.54 13.74
C ASN A 56 5.06 32.65 12.69
N GLY A 57 5.29 33.86 13.20
CA GLY A 57 5.46 35.12 12.46
C GLY A 57 5.45 36.34 13.41
N ASP A 58 5.43 37.55 12.84
CA ASP A 58 5.35 38.79 13.64
C ASP A 58 3.92 39.05 14.14
N LEU A 59 3.76 39.74 15.28
CA LEU A 59 2.50 40.28 15.75
C LEU A 59 2.57 41.81 15.76
N ASN A 60 1.68 42.50 15.05
CA ASN A 60 1.60 43.96 15.02
C ASN A 60 0.31 44.46 15.69
N LEU A 61 0.43 45.31 16.71
CA LEU A 61 -0.71 45.82 17.49
C LEU A 61 -1.44 47.01 16.86
N ASN A 62 -0.82 47.79 15.96
CA ASN A 62 -1.46 48.94 15.28
C ASN A 62 -2.27 49.92 16.17
N GLY A 63 -1.80 50.19 17.39
CA GLY A 63 -2.46 51.05 18.37
C GLY A 63 -3.63 50.39 19.10
N ARG A 64 -3.84 49.08 18.97
CA ARG A 64 -4.98 48.34 19.51
C ARG A 64 -4.65 47.61 20.80
N THR A 65 -5.71 47.20 21.50
CA THR A 65 -5.64 46.35 22.69
C THR A 65 -5.85 44.88 22.32
N LEU A 66 -4.95 44.00 22.77
CA LEU A 66 -5.13 42.55 22.77
C LEU A 66 -5.29 42.06 24.21
N GLU A 67 -6.46 41.53 24.53
CA GLU A 67 -6.74 41.02 25.88
C GLU A 67 -6.62 39.48 25.95
N LEU A 68 -5.71 38.97 26.79
CA LEU A 68 -5.49 37.54 27.02
C LEU A 68 -6.34 37.05 28.21
N ARG A 69 -7.12 35.99 27.97
CA ARG A 69 -8.11 35.40 28.87
C ARG A 69 -7.86 33.91 29.00
N ASN A 70 -6.96 33.50 29.90
CA ASN A 70 -6.44 32.13 29.97
C ASN A 70 -5.74 31.73 28.66
N VAL A 71 -4.82 32.58 28.18
CA VAL A 71 -4.00 32.31 27.00
C VAL A 71 -2.53 32.46 27.33
N ASN A 72 -1.76 31.44 26.97
CA ASN A 72 -0.33 31.54 26.78
C ASN A 72 -0.06 31.88 25.31
N LEU A 73 0.20 33.16 25.03
CA LEU A 73 0.50 33.64 23.69
C LEU A 73 2.01 33.54 23.44
N ILE A 74 2.41 32.76 22.44
CA ILE A 74 3.79 32.65 21.99
C ILE A 74 3.89 33.28 20.60
N VAL A 75 4.72 34.32 20.45
CA VAL A 75 5.04 34.94 19.17
C VAL A 75 6.48 34.57 18.81
N LEU A 76 6.65 33.80 17.74
CA LEU A 76 7.98 33.34 17.30
C LEU A 76 8.73 34.41 16.48
N GLY A 77 8.02 35.42 15.96
CA GLY A 77 8.59 36.63 15.34
C GLY A 77 8.62 37.85 16.27
N ASN A 78 8.66 39.05 15.68
CA ASN A 78 8.69 40.33 16.36
C ASN A 78 7.32 40.74 16.92
N LEU A 79 7.30 41.53 17.99
CA LEU A 79 6.12 42.27 18.44
C LEU A 79 6.27 43.74 18.05
N ASN A 80 5.39 44.23 17.18
CA ASN A 80 5.47 45.54 16.56
C ASN A 80 4.23 46.41 16.86
N GLY A 81 4.40 47.72 16.73
CA GLY A 81 3.33 48.72 16.79
C GLY A 81 3.00 49.19 18.22
N SER A 82 2.58 50.45 18.36
CA SER A 82 2.02 50.96 19.61
C SER A 82 0.77 50.14 19.99
N GLY A 83 0.38 50.04 21.26
CA GLY A 83 -0.82 49.30 21.66
C GLY A 83 -0.66 48.67 23.04
N THR A 84 -1.62 47.86 23.45
CA THR A 84 -1.61 47.22 24.78
C THR A 84 -1.90 45.73 24.67
N ILE A 85 -1.05 44.90 25.27
CA ILE A 85 -1.41 43.51 25.57
C ILE A 85 -1.70 43.44 27.06
N SER A 86 -2.93 43.09 27.44
CA SER A 86 -3.32 42.96 28.85
C SER A 86 -3.86 41.56 29.10
N SER A 87 -3.68 41.03 30.30
CA SER A 87 -4.45 39.87 30.75
C SER A 87 -5.46 40.26 31.80
N CYS A 88 -6.58 39.53 31.82
CA CYS A 88 -7.59 39.69 32.86
C CYS A 88 -7.65 38.47 33.79
N THR A 89 -6.76 37.50 33.58
CA THR A 89 -6.46 36.40 34.51
C THR A 89 -4.95 36.29 34.75
N ASN A 90 -4.56 35.86 35.96
CA ASN A 90 -3.15 35.66 36.35
C ASN A 90 -2.48 34.48 35.60
N ASN A 91 -3.27 33.61 34.96
CA ASN A 91 -2.80 32.41 34.27
C ASN A 91 -2.42 32.65 32.80
N SER A 92 -2.64 33.87 32.29
CA SER A 92 -2.25 34.22 30.92
C SER A 92 -0.79 34.65 30.90
N THR A 93 -0.05 34.17 29.92
CA THR A 93 1.36 34.49 29.72
C THR A 93 1.63 34.97 28.31
N LEU A 94 2.63 35.82 28.15
CA LEU A 94 3.13 36.28 26.86
C LEU A 94 4.59 35.88 26.70
N CYS A 95 4.96 35.26 25.59
CA CYS A 95 6.35 35.16 25.17
C CYS A 95 6.55 35.69 23.75
N ILE A 96 7.61 36.47 23.56
CA ILE A 96 8.07 36.99 22.27
C ILE A 96 9.49 36.48 22.05
N ARG A 97 9.75 35.78 20.93
CA ARG A 97 11.12 35.37 20.53
C ARG A 97 11.85 36.43 19.71
N GLY A 98 11.12 37.26 18.96
CA GLY A 98 11.69 38.38 18.21
C GLY A 98 11.89 39.65 19.04
N VAL A 99 12.12 40.76 18.35
CA VAL A 99 12.31 42.07 18.98
C VAL A 99 10.95 42.69 19.32
N ILE A 100 10.88 43.37 20.47
CA ILE A 100 9.75 44.25 20.82
C ILE A 100 10.07 45.66 20.29
N GLN A 101 9.27 46.17 19.36
CA GLN A 101 9.50 47.44 18.69
C GLN A 101 8.31 48.40 18.89
N ASN A 102 8.58 49.71 18.90
CA ASN A 102 7.58 50.78 19.00
C ASN A 102 6.78 50.81 20.33
N ASN A 103 7.42 50.35 21.41
CA ASN A 103 6.99 50.52 22.81
C ASN A 103 5.52 50.15 23.10
N PRO A 104 5.09 48.89 22.85
CA PRO A 104 3.79 48.42 23.29
C PRO A 104 3.73 48.33 24.83
N THR A 105 2.55 48.59 25.40
CA THR A 105 2.27 48.43 26.83
C THR A 105 1.95 46.97 27.13
N LEU A 106 2.71 46.32 28.00
CA LEU A 106 2.54 44.89 28.33
C LEU A 106 2.08 44.71 29.77
N ASN A 107 0.77 44.53 29.94
CA ASN A 107 0.09 44.28 31.21
C ASN A 107 -0.28 42.80 31.35
N VAL A 108 0.69 41.92 31.12
CA VAL A 108 0.55 40.45 31.23
C VAL A 108 1.88 39.86 31.68
N THR A 109 1.83 38.76 32.44
CA THR A 109 3.01 38.02 32.89
C THR A 109 3.84 37.57 31.68
N GLN A 110 5.10 37.99 31.60
CA GLN A 110 6.00 37.53 30.54
C GLN A 110 6.64 36.19 30.90
N ASN A 111 6.52 35.23 30.00
CA ASN A 111 7.25 33.98 30.05
C ASN A 111 8.56 34.15 29.27
N THR A 112 9.69 34.37 29.93
CA THR A 112 10.95 34.79 29.28
C THR A 112 11.69 33.68 28.51
N ASN A 113 11.32 32.41 28.69
CA ASN A 113 12.03 31.29 28.06
C ASN A 113 11.34 30.76 26.78
N CYS A 114 10.16 31.30 26.43
CA CYS A 114 9.32 30.81 25.33
C CYS A 114 9.13 29.28 25.33
N GLN A 115 9.22 28.66 26.50
CA GLN A 115 8.87 27.27 26.68
C GLN A 115 7.35 27.22 26.72
N VAL A 116 6.76 26.37 25.87
CA VAL A 116 5.37 25.97 26.07
C VAL A 116 5.31 25.38 27.48
N PRO A 117 4.43 25.86 28.39
CA PRO A 117 4.22 25.22 29.67
C PRO A 117 3.97 23.74 29.41
N PRO A 118 4.64 22.82 30.12
CA PRO A 118 4.42 21.40 29.91
C PRO A 118 2.92 21.14 30.05
N CYS A 119 2.30 20.67 28.96
CA CYS A 119 0.90 20.29 29.04
C CYS A 119 0.84 19.01 29.86
N THR A 120 0.12 19.03 30.97
CA THR A 120 -0.14 17.83 31.77
C THR A 120 -1.63 17.56 31.79
N LYS A 121 -2.00 16.31 31.53
CA LYS A 121 -3.39 15.84 31.55
C LYS A 121 -3.51 14.64 32.47
N THR A 122 -4.30 14.78 33.52
CA THR A 122 -4.61 13.69 34.44
C THR A 122 -5.99 13.14 34.13
N TRP A 123 -6.09 11.82 33.93
CA TRP A 123 -7.36 11.13 33.75
C TRP A 123 -8.16 11.17 35.06
N ASN A 124 -9.37 11.73 35.03
CA ASN A 124 -10.31 11.77 36.14
C ASN A 124 -11.53 10.87 35.92
N GLY A 125 -11.87 10.53 34.67
CA GLY A 125 -12.96 9.62 34.31
C GLY A 125 -14.36 10.05 34.80
N SER A 126 -14.54 11.32 35.17
CA SER A 126 -15.74 11.82 35.87
C SER A 126 -17.03 11.75 35.05
N GLN A 127 -16.93 11.57 33.73
CA GLN A 127 -18.03 11.45 32.77
C GLN A 127 -17.93 10.16 31.96
N GLY A 128 -17.32 9.11 32.53
CA GLY A 128 -17.24 7.77 31.94
C GLY A 128 -15.83 7.41 31.46
N SER A 129 -15.75 6.45 30.53
CA SER A 129 -14.49 5.81 30.14
C SER A 129 -13.86 6.32 28.86
N ASN A 130 -14.55 7.12 28.06
CA ASN A 130 -14.07 7.52 26.73
C ASN A 130 -12.93 8.56 26.80
N TRP A 131 -11.77 8.24 26.21
CA TRP A 131 -10.58 9.10 26.10
C TRP A 131 -10.88 10.47 25.47
N ASN A 132 -11.74 10.48 24.44
CA ASN A 132 -12.04 11.66 23.64
C ASN A 132 -13.09 12.59 24.29
N ASN A 133 -13.64 12.22 25.46
CA ASN A 133 -14.46 13.14 26.24
C ASN A 133 -13.54 14.06 27.07
N GLY A 134 -13.45 15.33 26.66
CA GLY A 134 -12.62 16.34 27.34
C GLY A 134 -12.94 16.52 28.83
N ALA A 135 -14.17 16.23 29.28
CA ALA A 135 -14.57 16.32 30.68
C ALA A 135 -13.91 15.24 31.57
N ASN A 136 -13.41 14.15 30.98
CA ASN A 136 -12.70 13.09 31.70
C ASN A 136 -11.23 13.45 32.03
N TRP A 137 -10.77 14.65 31.66
CA TRP A 137 -9.40 15.11 31.87
C TRP A 137 -9.34 16.30 32.83
N THR A 138 -8.28 16.36 33.62
CA THR A 138 -7.93 17.51 34.46
C THR A 138 -6.56 18.04 34.02
N PRO A 139 -6.44 19.33 33.64
CA PRO A 139 -7.53 20.27 33.36
C PRO A 139 -8.39 19.81 32.16
N THR A 140 -9.64 20.29 32.04
CA THR A 140 -10.60 19.83 31.01
C THR A 140 -10.04 19.97 29.58
N GLY A 141 -10.40 19.03 28.70
CA GLY A 141 -9.99 18.95 27.30
C GLY A 141 -9.09 17.74 27.03
N VAL A 142 -9.22 17.16 25.84
CA VAL A 142 -8.49 15.95 25.42
C VAL A 142 -6.98 16.24 25.32
N PRO A 143 -6.10 15.27 25.65
CA PRO A 143 -4.67 15.41 25.46
C PRO A 143 -4.29 15.70 24.01
N THR A 144 -3.19 16.45 23.84
CA THR A 144 -2.55 16.68 22.55
C THR A 144 -1.20 15.95 22.51
N ILE A 145 -0.56 15.90 21.35
CA ILE A 145 0.77 15.28 21.18
C ILE A 145 1.88 15.92 22.04
N ASN A 146 1.62 17.09 22.63
CA ASN A 146 2.54 17.79 23.53
C ASN A 146 2.18 17.61 25.03
N CYS A 147 1.15 16.82 25.35
CA CYS A 147 0.68 16.63 26.72
C CYS A 147 1.21 15.33 27.35
N ASP A 148 1.86 15.46 28.51
CA ASP A 148 2.19 14.33 29.38
C ASP A 148 0.90 13.85 30.08
N VAL A 149 0.55 12.58 29.85
CA VAL A 149 -0.71 11.97 30.30
C VAL A 149 -0.47 11.09 31.52
N PHE A 150 -1.24 11.32 32.58
CA PHE A 150 -1.19 10.53 33.82
C PHE A 150 -2.54 9.85 34.08
N ILE A 151 -2.51 8.53 34.22
CA ILE A 151 -3.69 7.69 34.40
C ILE A 151 -3.46 6.83 35.65
N SER A 152 -4.05 7.26 36.77
CA SER A 152 -3.83 6.65 38.08
C SER A 152 -5.13 6.30 38.82
N ASN A 153 -6.28 6.66 38.24
CA ASN A 153 -7.60 6.36 38.79
C ASN A 153 -8.07 4.95 38.37
N THR A 154 -9.08 4.41 39.03
CA THR A 154 -9.62 3.07 38.77
C THR A 154 -10.68 3.02 37.67
N ILE A 155 -11.13 4.17 37.15
CA ILE A 155 -12.10 4.25 36.06
C ILE A 155 -11.38 3.91 34.75
N PRO A 156 -11.84 2.90 33.99
CA PRO A 156 -11.18 2.50 32.75
C PRO A 156 -11.05 3.65 31.76
N CYS A 157 -9.86 3.82 31.18
CA CYS A 157 -9.61 4.75 30.09
C CYS A 157 -9.66 3.99 28.76
N VAL A 158 -10.67 4.26 27.93
CA VAL A 158 -10.94 3.56 26.67
C VAL A 158 -10.68 4.49 25.50
N ILE A 159 -9.79 4.07 24.61
CA ILE A 159 -9.47 4.75 23.35
C ILE A 159 -10.19 4.01 22.22
N ASP A 160 -11.24 4.64 21.69
CA ASP A 160 -12.11 4.13 20.61
C ASP A 160 -12.05 4.99 19.34
N VAL A 161 -10.94 5.72 19.18
CA VAL A 161 -10.65 6.57 18.02
C VAL A 161 -9.24 6.30 17.47
N THR A 162 -8.99 6.68 16.22
CA THR A 162 -7.69 6.49 15.56
C THR A 162 -6.72 7.65 15.75
N ASN A 163 -7.17 8.80 16.23
CA ASN A 163 -6.40 10.04 16.35
C ASN A 163 -6.09 10.43 17.81
N ALA A 164 -6.15 9.49 18.75
CA ALA A 164 -5.73 9.76 20.12
C ALA A 164 -4.22 10.03 20.15
N VAL A 165 -3.81 11.08 20.87
CA VAL A 165 -2.42 11.54 20.92
C VAL A 165 -1.98 11.89 22.34
N ALA A 166 -0.70 11.67 22.63
CA ALA A 166 -0.07 12.11 23.88
C ALA A 166 1.43 12.36 23.66
N LYS A 167 2.06 13.18 24.50
CA LYS A 167 3.53 13.28 24.53
C LYS A 167 4.12 12.03 25.18
N SER A 168 3.71 11.75 26.42
CA SER A 168 4.04 10.53 27.16
C SER A 168 2.79 10.00 27.86
N ILE A 169 2.77 8.71 28.19
CA ILE A 169 1.67 8.10 28.95
C ILE A 169 2.25 7.38 30.17
N SER A 170 1.77 7.74 31.36
CA SER A 170 2.07 7.06 32.62
C SER A 170 0.80 6.46 33.20
N VAL A 171 0.73 5.12 33.23
CA VAL A 171 -0.37 4.36 33.85
C VAL A 171 0.14 3.78 35.17
N THR A 172 -0.47 4.15 36.29
CA THR A 172 0.00 3.78 37.63
C THR A 172 -1.13 3.20 38.49
N ASN A 173 -0.79 2.77 39.72
CA ASN A 173 -1.72 2.09 40.63
C ASN A 173 -2.38 0.88 39.96
N THR A 174 -3.69 0.73 40.10
CA THR A 174 -4.52 -0.31 39.45
C THR A 174 -5.30 0.24 38.25
N ALA A 175 -4.84 1.35 37.67
CA ALA A 175 -5.50 1.97 36.53
C ALA A 175 -5.41 1.11 35.26
N SER A 176 -6.36 1.31 34.35
CA SER A 176 -6.44 0.55 33.10
C SER A 176 -6.63 1.45 31.89
N VAL A 177 -5.89 1.14 30.82
CA VAL A 177 -6.03 1.74 29.49
C VAL A 177 -6.32 0.63 28.49
N THR A 178 -7.35 0.82 27.66
CA THR A 178 -7.68 -0.10 26.57
C THR A 178 -7.78 0.67 25.26
N VAL A 179 -6.96 0.31 24.28
CA VAL A 179 -7.15 0.73 22.89
C VAL A 179 -7.98 -0.34 22.21
N THR A 180 -9.18 0.02 21.78
CA THR A 180 -10.12 -0.93 21.20
C THR A 180 -9.71 -1.34 19.79
N LYS A 181 -10.38 -2.37 19.27
CA LYS A 181 -10.11 -2.90 17.93
C LYS A 181 -10.15 -1.80 16.86
N ASP A 182 -9.22 -1.86 15.92
CA ASP A 182 -9.05 -0.95 14.78
C ASP A 182 -8.72 0.52 15.15
N ASN A 183 -8.49 0.82 16.43
CA ASN A 183 -8.16 2.16 16.93
C ASN A 183 -6.67 2.32 17.28
N SER A 184 -6.23 3.56 17.50
CA SER A 184 -4.81 3.82 17.74
C SER A 184 -4.54 4.96 18.70
N ILE A 185 -3.39 4.87 19.37
CA ILE A 185 -2.81 5.92 20.19
C ILE A 185 -1.41 6.24 19.69
N LYS A 186 -1.19 7.50 19.31
CA LYS A 186 0.12 8.01 18.93
C LYS A 186 0.76 8.72 20.13
N VAL A 187 1.91 8.21 20.57
CA VAL A 187 2.68 8.73 21.70
C VAL A 187 3.99 9.31 21.16
N LYS A 188 4.29 10.57 21.44
CA LYS A 188 5.53 11.17 20.94
C LYS A 188 6.76 10.48 21.52
N GLU A 189 6.81 10.35 22.83
CA GLU A 189 7.95 9.85 23.60
C GLU A 189 7.64 8.44 24.15
N ASN A 190 7.58 8.28 25.48
CA ASN A 190 7.53 6.98 26.16
C ASN A 190 6.15 6.62 26.73
N VAL A 191 5.95 5.31 26.90
CA VAL A 191 4.88 4.71 27.70
C VAL A 191 5.48 4.07 28.95
N THR A 192 4.89 4.35 30.11
CA THR A 192 5.27 3.77 31.41
C THR A 192 4.04 3.13 32.06
N VAL A 193 4.11 1.82 32.35
CA VAL A 193 3.03 1.06 32.97
C VAL A 193 3.51 0.50 34.31
N GLY A 194 2.87 0.89 35.40
CA GLY A 194 3.15 0.37 36.74
C GLY A 194 2.82 -1.13 36.84
N ALA A 195 3.48 -1.83 37.76
CA ALA A 195 3.37 -3.29 37.88
C ALA A 195 1.95 -3.82 38.13
N SER A 196 1.08 -3.01 38.76
CA SER A 196 -0.33 -3.36 39.03
C SER A 196 -1.32 -2.71 38.05
N ALA A 197 -0.83 -1.89 37.11
CA ALA A 197 -1.65 -1.23 36.10
C ALA A 197 -1.77 -2.10 34.84
N SER A 198 -2.73 -1.78 33.97
CA SER A 198 -2.89 -2.47 32.69
C SER A 198 -2.97 -1.49 31.52
N PHE A 199 -2.30 -1.85 30.43
CA PHE A 199 -2.44 -1.20 29.14
C PHE A 199 -2.64 -2.30 28.10
N LEU A 200 -3.88 -2.39 27.61
CA LEU A 200 -4.35 -3.38 26.66
C LEU A 200 -4.49 -2.79 25.26
N LEU A 201 -3.88 -3.44 24.28
CA LEU A 201 -4.14 -3.26 22.85
C LEU A 201 -4.97 -4.46 22.38
N GLU A 202 -6.23 -4.20 22.02
CA GLU A 202 -7.08 -5.23 21.40
C GLU A 202 -6.59 -5.59 19.99
N ASN A 203 -7.16 -6.64 19.40
CA ASN A 203 -6.79 -7.04 18.04
C ASN A 203 -6.94 -5.87 17.06
N ALA A 204 -5.90 -5.65 16.24
CA ALA A 204 -5.79 -4.56 15.27
C ALA A 204 -5.62 -3.14 15.85
N ALA A 205 -5.58 -2.99 17.17
CA ALA A 205 -5.18 -1.74 17.80
C ALA A 205 -3.69 -1.43 17.54
N SER A 206 -3.31 -0.16 17.60
CA SER A 206 -1.91 0.26 17.44
C SER A 206 -1.44 1.21 18.54
N LEU A 207 -0.25 0.94 19.07
CA LEU A 207 0.56 1.92 19.79
C LEU A 207 1.64 2.42 18.82
N ILE A 208 1.48 3.67 18.36
CA ILE A 208 2.40 4.31 17.42
C ILE A 208 3.29 5.26 18.23
N GLN A 209 4.61 5.12 18.12
CA GLN A 209 5.54 6.05 18.76
C GLN A 209 6.30 6.91 17.73
N ILE A 210 6.76 8.09 18.12
CA ILE A 210 7.50 8.99 17.22
C ILE A 210 9.00 8.94 17.55
N ASP A 211 9.37 9.29 18.77
CA ASP A 211 10.75 9.40 19.22
C ASP A 211 11.30 8.05 19.68
N ASN A 212 12.63 7.91 19.66
CA ASN A 212 13.34 6.72 20.14
C ASN A 212 13.44 6.72 21.67
N SER A 213 12.30 6.73 22.35
CA SER A 213 12.22 6.76 23.81
C SER A 213 12.03 5.35 24.39
N THR A 214 12.66 5.10 25.54
CA THR A 214 12.55 3.83 26.28
C THR A 214 11.19 3.72 26.97
N ASN A 215 10.50 2.61 26.75
CA ASN A 215 9.26 2.27 27.47
C ASN A 215 9.57 1.54 28.78
N ILE A 216 8.66 1.58 29.74
CA ILE A 216 8.79 0.91 31.04
C ILE A 216 7.51 0.14 31.35
N GLY A 217 7.66 -1.05 31.93
CA GLY A 217 6.53 -1.90 32.30
C GLY A 217 5.92 -2.64 31.13
N ASN A 218 4.87 -3.41 31.40
CA ASN A 218 4.30 -4.33 30.43
C ASN A 218 3.00 -3.80 29.84
N ILE A 219 2.85 -3.91 28.52
CA ILE A 219 1.55 -3.86 27.85
C ILE A 219 1.06 -5.28 27.58
N THR A 220 -0.24 -5.42 27.30
CA THR A 220 -0.83 -6.64 26.72
C THR A 220 -1.32 -6.32 25.31
N MET A 221 -0.90 -7.08 24.31
CA MET A 221 -1.38 -6.94 22.93
C MET A 221 -1.99 -8.25 22.44
N LYS A 222 -3.23 -8.21 21.95
CA LYS A 222 -3.92 -9.35 21.36
C LYS A 222 -3.83 -9.35 19.84
N ARG A 223 -3.69 -10.53 19.25
CA ARG A 223 -3.73 -10.73 17.79
C ARG A 223 -4.54 -11.96 17.42
N ASN A 224 -5.53 -11.75 16.57
CA ASN A 224 -6.50 -12.76 16.19
C ASN A 224 -6.25 -13.24 14.76
N THR A 225 -6.36 -14.54 14.54
CA THR A 225 -6.34 -15.13 13.19
C THR A 225 -7.24 -16.37 13.17
N ASN A 226 -7.79 -16.71 12.00
CA ASN A 226 -8.58 -17.91 11.79
C ASN A 226 -7.69 -19.00 11.18
N ILE A 227 -7.51 -20.10 11.91
CA ILE A 227 -6.60 -21.19 11.54
C ILE A 227 -7.14 -22.56 11.88
N THR A 228 -6.66 -23.56 11.17
CA THR A 228 -6.76 -24.98 11.49
C THR A 228 -5.54 -25.43 12.29
N LYS A 229 -5.55 -26.67 12.78
CA LYS A 229 -4.37 -27.33 13.36
C LYS A 229 -3.22 -27.47 12.36
N MET A 230 -3.50 -27.55 11.05
CA MET A 230 -2.43 -27.72 10.06
C MET A 230 -1.77 -26.40 9.68
N ASP A 231 -2.30 -25.25 10.05
CA ASP A 231 -1.75 -23.97 9.58
C ASP A 231 -0.55 -23.54 10.40
N TYR A 232 0.49 -23.04 9.74
CA TYR A 232 1.51 -22.24 10.38
C TYR A 232 1.16 -20.76 10.25
N VAL A 233 1.34 -20.03 11.34
CA VAL A 233 1.23 -18.57 11.36
C VAL A 233 2.60 -17.98 11.66
N TYR A 234 2.91 -16.87 11.00
CA TYR A 234 4.23 -16.26 11.01
C TYR A 234 4.25 -15.12 12.02
N TRP A 235 4.98 -15.29 13.10
CA TRP A 235 4.97 -14.38 14.25
C TRP A 235 6.29 -13.63 14.39
N SER A 236 6.19 -12.41 14.91
CA SER A 236 7.31 -11.66 15.48
C SER A 236 6.85 -11.03 16.80
N SER A 237 7.79 -10.57 17.63
CA SER A 237 7.42 -10.02 18.93
C SER A 237 7.31 -8.50 18.87
N PRO A 238 6.14 -7.91 19.22
CA PRO A 238 5.98 -6.46 19.39
C PRO A 238 6.49 -5.97 20.76
N VAL A 239 6.89 -6.89 21.65
CA VAL A 239 7.34 -6.63 23.02
C VAL A 239 8.68 -7.30 23.31
N GLU A 240 9.37 -6.84 24.35
CA GLU A 240 10.61 -7.41 24.83
C GLU A 240 10.41 -8.74 25.56
N ASN A 241 11.44 -9.61 25.52
CA ASN A 241 11.56 -10.83 26.33
C ASN A 241 10.37 -11.81 26.23
N PHE A 242 9.65 -11.81 25.10
CA PHE A 242 8.53 -12.74 24.89
C PHE A 242 9.02 -14.12 24.45
N ASN A 243 8.54 -15.17 25.12
CA ASN A 243 8.85 -16.55 24.76
C ASN A 243 7.91 -17.03 23.65
N VAL A 244 8.46 -17.53 22.54
CA VAL A 244 7.66 -17.95 21.38
C VAL A 244 6.66 -19.06 21.69
N SER A 245 6.93 -19.93 22.66
CA SER A 245 5.97 -20.96 23.12
C SER A 245 4.70 -20.36 23.72
N GLN A 246 4.74 -19.10 24.18
CA GLN A 246 3.58 -18.39 24.71
C GLN A 246 2.67 -17.83 23.62
N VAL A 247 3.11 -17.82 22.35
CA VAL A 247 2.21 -17.50 21.22
C VAL A 247 1.05 -18.51 21.22
N SER A 248 1.37 -19.81 21.25
CA SER A 248 0.41 -20.91 21.27
C SER A 248 0.88 -22.00 22.25
N PRO A 249 0.54 -21.90 23.55
CA PRO A 249 0.99 -22.85 24.57
C PRO A 249 0.60 -24.31 24.30
N ASN A 250 -0.43 -24.54 23.47
CA ASN A 250 -0.92 -25.86 23.08
C ASN A 250 -0.38 -26.33 21.71
N SER A 251 0.65 -25.67 21.17
CA SER A 251 1.34 -26.08 19.94
C SER A 251 2.70 -26.69 20.30
N SER A 252 3.06 -27.78 19.64
CA SER A 252 4.34 -28.47 19.83
C SER A 252 5.33 -28.24 18.68
N LEU A 253 4.94 -27.50 17.64
CA LEU A 253 5.72 -27.30 16.42
C LEU A 253 5.97 -25.80 16.19
N ILE A 254 7.17 -25.39 16.55
CA ILE A 254 7.61 -24.00 16.55
C ILE A 254 9.00 -23.93 15.92
N TYR A 255 9.14 -23.11 14.88
CA TYR A 255 10.38 -23.04 14.11
C TYR A 255 10.82 -21.61 13.81
N LYS A 256 12.09 -21.47 13.49
CA LYS A 256 12.71 -20.29 12.89
C LYS A 256 13.42 -20.70 11.61
N TRP A 257 13.53 -19.77 10.66
CA TRP A 257 14.30 -20.00 9.45
C TRP A 257 15.78 -19.70 9.69
N LEU A 258 16.65 -20.60 9.22
CA LEU A 258 18.09 -20.36 9.10
C LEU A 258 18.40 -20.18 7.61
N PRO A 259 18.84 -18.99 7.15
CA PRO A 259 19.13 -18.75 5.73
C PRO A 259 20.20 -19.67 5.16
N THR A 260 21.17 -20.04 6.01
CA THR A 260 22.28 -20.92 5.63
C THR A 260 22.53 -21.98 6.69
N VAL A 261 22.69 -23.23 6.28
CA VAL A 261 23.05 -24.36 7.15
C VAL A 261 24.25 -25.08 6.55
N ALA A 262 25.41 -24.99 7.20
CA ALA A 262 26.69 -25.45 6.65
C ALA A 262 26.72 -26.94 6.25
N THR A 263 25.91 -27.79 6.88
CA THR A 263 25.82 -29.23 6.58
C THR A 263 24.92 -29.55 5.38
N ASN A 264 24.13 -28.59 4.90
CA ASN A 264 23.29 -28.78 3.73
C ASN A 264 24.11 -28.63 2.44
N LEU A 265 23.65 -29.26 1.36
CA LEU A 265 24.22 -29.05 0.03
C LEU A 265 24.22 -27.55 -0.29
N ASN A 266 25.37 -27.02 -0.72
CA ASN A 266 25.60 -25.59 -0.99
C ASN A 266 25.27 -24.64 0.17
N GLY A 267 25.17 -25.15 1.40
CA GLY A 267 24.85 -24.35 2.57
C GLY A 267 23.39 -23.88 2.65
N PHE A 268 22.48 -24.46 1.86
CA PHE A 268 21.09 -24.01 1.76
C PHE A 268 20.35 -23.95 3.10
N GLY A 269 19.44 -22.98 3.21
CA GLY A 269 18.67 -22.74 4.42
C GLY A 269 17.72 -23.88 4.80
N ASN A 270 17.35 -23.92 6.08
CA ASN A 270 16.37 -24.87 6.60
C ASN A 270 15.66 -24.32 7.85
N TRP A 271 14.52 -24.92 8.18
CA TRP A 271 13.82 -24.67 9.44
C TRP A 271 14.58 -25.31 10.61
N ALA A 272 14.70 -24.57 11.70
CA ALA A 272 15.25 -25.03 12.97
C ALA A 272 14.22 -24.88 14.08
N ASN A 273 14.19 -25.82 15.03
CA ASN A 273 13.32 -25.72 16.20
C ASN A 273 13.60 -24.42 16.96
N ALA A 274 12.54 -23.76 17.42
CA ALA A 274 12.62 -22.53 18.21
C ALA A 274 11.80 -22.62 19.51
N SER A 275 11.31 -23.81 19.87
CA SER A 275 10.53 -24.02 21.10
C SER A 275 11.26 -23.47 22.33
N ASN A 276 10.53 -22.71 23.16
CA ASN A 276 10.99 -22.06 24.38
C ASN A 276 12.03 -20.95 24.21
N GLU A 277 12.32 -20.50 22.98
CA GLU A 277 13.21 -19.38 22.75
C GLU A 277 12.55 -18.03 23.06
N ILE A 278 13.36 -17.08 23.56
CA ILE A 278 12.98 -15.68 23.58
C ILE A 278 13.05 -15.12 22.16
N MET A 279 11.95 -14.53 21.71
CA MET A 279 11.85 -13.96 20.37
C MET A 279 12.81 -12.77 20.22
N THR A 280 13.75 -12.89 19.28
CA THR A 280 14.67 -11.80 18.94
C THR A 280 13.92 -10.68 18.22
N LYS A 281 14.20 -9.41 18.58
CA LYS A 281 13.56 -8.24 17.95
C LYS A 281 13.73 -8.25 16.43
N GLY A 282 12.61 -8.13 15.73
CA GLY A 282 12.53 -8.10 14.28
C GLY A 282 12.82 -9.43 13.58
N LYS A 283 13.05 -10.52 14.33
CA LYS A 283 13.14 -11.88 13.77
C LYS A 283 11.74 -12.48 13.66
N GLY A 284 11.51 -13.28 12.62
CA GLY A 284 10.26 -14.02 12.46
C GLY A 284 10.39 -15.49 12.87
N TYR A 285 9.27 -16.05 13.30
CA TYR A 285 9.10 -17.40 13.78
C TYR A 285 7.80 -17.96 13.20
N ILE A 286 7.68 -19.28 13.08
CA ILE A 286 6.42 -19.91 12.69
C ILE A 286 5.92 -20.79 13.82
N VAL A 287 4.62 -20.70 14.10
CA VAL A 287 3.95 -21.49 15.14
C VAL A 287 2.76 -22.17 14.49
N ARG A 288 2.68 -23.49 14.62
CA ARG A 288 1.56 -24.25 14.10
C ARG A 288 0.31 -24.03 14.96
N GLY A 289 -0.87 -24.16 14.36
CA GLY A 289 -2.14 -24.15 15.07
C GLY A 289 -2.17 -25.11 16.27
N PRO A 290 -2.93 -24.79 17.34
CA PRO A 290 -3.02 -25.63 18.54
C PRO A 290 -3.38 -27.08 18.25
N ASN A 291 -2.83 -28.02 19.01
CA ASN A 291 -3.03 -29.46 18.78
C ASN A 291 -4.48 -29.94 18.93
N HIS A 292 -5.32 -29.17 19.62
CA HIS A 292 -6.74 -29.44 19.83
C HIS A 292 -7.66 -28.83 18.75
N PHE A 293 -7.12 -28.05 17.82
CA PHE A 293 -7.90 -27.53 16.69
C PHE A 293 -8.21 -28.63 15.67
N SER A 294 -9.27 -28.43 14.89
CA SER A 294 -9.63 -29.29 13.75
C SER A 294 -8.59 -29.18 12.64
N ASN A 295 -8.39 -30.28 11.90
CA ASN A 295 -7.60 -30.26 10.66
C ASN A 295 -8.37 -29.68 9.47
N ALA A 296 -9.70 -29.65 9.53
CA ALA A 296 -10.57 -29.29 8.39
C ALA A 296 -11.33 -27.97 8.61
N THR A 297 -11.59 -27.61 9.86
CA THR A 297 -12.41 -26.43 10.20
C THR A 297 -11.54 -25.38 10.82
N SER A 298 -11.51 -24.20 10.19
CA SER A 298 -10.82 -23.04 10.73
C SER A 298 -11.51 -22.55 12.01
N GLN A 299 -10.72 -22.17 13.01
CA GLN A 299 -11.18 -21.67 14.31
C GLN A 299 -10.42 -20.38 14.66
N LEU A 300 -11.07 -19.50 15.42
CA LEU A 300 -10.46 -18.27 15.90
C LEU A 300 -9.35 -18.60 16.91
N PHE A 301 -8.14 -18.17 16.63
CA PHE A 301 -6.99 -18.23 17.49
C PHE A 301 -6.59 -16.81 17.92
N THR A 302 -6.25 -16.62 19.20
CA THR A 302 -5.78 -15.35 19.75
C THR A 302 -4.41 -15.53 20.40
N ALA A 303 -3.38 -14.92 19.84
CA ALA A 303 -2.09 -14.76 20.50
C ALA A 303 -2.12 -13.54 21.42
N THR A 304 -1.53 -13.67 22.62
CA THR A 304 -1.46 -12.58 23.60
C THR A 304 0.00 -12.30 23.95
N PHE A 305 0.51 -11.15 23.52
CA PHE A 305 1.86 -10.69 23.78
C PHE A 305 1.87 -9.83 25.04
N ILE A 306 2.68 -10.20 26.04
CA ILE A 306 2.82 -9.46 27.30
C ILE A 306 4.30 -9.13 27.49
N GLY A 307 4.61 -7.85 27.64
CA GLY A 307 5.98 -7.37 27.84
C GLY A 307 6.11 -5.88 27.58
N THR A 308 7.32 -5.33 27.74
CA THR A 308 7.60 -3.93 27.42
C THR A 308 7.53 -3.70 25.92
N PRO A 309 6.72 -2.73 25.43
CA PRO A 309 6.57 -2.51 24.00
C PRO A 309 7.86 -2.05 23.36
N ASN A 310 8.23 -2.69 22.25
CA ASN A 310 9.40 -2.31 21.47
C ASN A 310 9.20 -0.93 20.82
N ASN A 311 10.22 -0.09 20.91
CA ASN A 311 10.25 1.22 20.29
C ASN A 311 11.66 1.58 19.81
N GLY A 312 11.73 2.54 18.90
CA GLY A 312 12.97 3.10 18.38
C GLY A 312 13.53 2.33 17.19
N THR A 313 14.74 2.68 16.76
CA THR A 313 15.42 1.99 15.66
C THR A 313 15.81 0.58 16.08
N ILE A 314 15.36 -0.42 15.32
CA ILE A 314 15.63 -1.84 15.57
C ILE A 314 16.35 -2.42 14.36
N THR A 315 17.52 -3.01 14.58
CA THR A 315 18.29 -3.68 13.52
C THR A 315 18.24 -5.19 13.72
N THR A 316 17.90 -5.92 12.65
CA THR A 316 17.83 -7.37 12.62
C THR A 316 18.90 -7.90 11.66
N PRO A 317 19.80 -8.78 12.09
CA PRO A 317 20.77 -9.41 11.21
C PRO A 317 20.08 -10.17 10.07
N ILE A 318 20.59 -10.01 8.86
CA ILE A 318 20.21 -10.79 7.68
C ILE A 318 21.47 -11.40 7.08
N THR A 319 21.32 -12.60 6.53
CA THR A 319 22.43 -13.33 5.92
C THR A 319 21.98 -13.96 4.61
N ARG A 320 22.95 -14.23 3.75
CA ARG A 320 22.76 -15.03 2.55
C ARG A 320 23.86 -16.07 2.44
N GLY A 321 23.63 -17.10 1.64
CA GLY A 321 24.72 -18.01 1.29
C GLY A 321 25.57 -17.47 0.14
N ASN A 322 26.50 -18.32 -0.29
CA ASN A 322 27.54 -17.96 -1.25
C ASN A 322 27.36 -18.67 -2.60
N TYR A 323 26.25 -19.42 -2.79
CA TYR A 323 26.02 -20.13 -4.03
C TYR A 323 25.67 -19.15 -5.16
N THR A 324 26.52 -19.09 -6.17
CA THR A 324 26.39 -18.22 -7.36
C THR A 324 26.45 -19.03 -8.66
N GLY A 325 26.23 -20.35 -8.55
CA GLY A 325 26.32 -21.29 -9.67
C GLY A 325 25.08 -21.29 -10.56
N PRO A 326 25.16 -21.96 -11.73
CA PRO A 326 24.02 -22.09 -12.62
C PRO A 326 22.88 -22.88 -11.98
N ASN A 327 21.64 -22.52 -12.32
CA ASN A 327 20.46 -23.25 -11.87
C ASN A 327 20.57 -24.76 -12.17
N TYR A 328 20.15 -25.59 -11.22
CA TYR A 328 20.11 -27.05 -11.39
C TYR A 328 18.83 -27.62 -10.80
N PHE A 329 18.57 -28.91 -11.06
CA PHE A 329 17.41 -29.61 -10.52
C PHE A 329 17.84 -30.60 -9.45
N SER A 330 17.19 -30.52 -8.28
CA SER A 330 17.25 -31.54 -7.23
C SER A 330 15.93 -32.32 -7.26
N GLY A 331 15.93 -33.47 -7.92
CA GLY A 331 14.68 -34.13 -8.32
C GLY A 331 13.89 -33.23 -9.28
N ASN A 332 12.63 -32.93 -8.95
CA ASN A 332 11.77 -32.04 -9.74
C ASN A 332 11.82 -30.57 -9.28
N VAL A 333 12.64 -30.24 -8.28
CA VAL A 333 12.71 -28.89 -7.73
C VAL A 333 13.87 -28.12 -8.37
N LYS A 334 13.57 -26.97 -8.97
CA LYS A 334 14.56 -26.04 -9.49
C LYS A 334 15.25 -25.30 -8.34
N VAL A 335 16.56 -25.45 -8.26
CA VAL A 335 17.43 -24.77 -7.29
C VAL A 335 18.17 -23.64 -7.99
N THR A 336 18.27 -22.51 -7.31
CA THR A 336 18.81 -21.23 -7.81
C THR A 336 19.79 -20.62 -6.79
N GLU A 337 20.60 -19.65 -7.23
CA GLU A 337 21.45 -18.81 -6.36
C GLU A 337 20.69 -17.93 -5.35
N ASP A 338 19.36 -17.91 -5.41
CA ASP A 338 18.51 -17.16 -4.50
C ASP A 338 17.97 -18.00 -3.33
N ASP A 339 18.14 -19.32 -3.35
CA ASP A 339 17.50 -20.23 -2.38
C ASP A 339 18.12 -20.15 -0.97
N ASP A 340 19.38 -19.75 -0.84
CA ASP A 340 20.10 -19.48 0.41
C ASP A 340 20.03 -18.01 0.85
N ASN A 341 19.25 -17.16 0.16
CA ASN A 341 19.21 -15.71 0.41
C ASN A 341 18.01 -15.26 1.25
N TRP A 342 17.10 -16.19 1.58
CA TRP A 342 15.85 -15.89 2.28
C TRP A 342 16.04 -15.75 3.78
N ASN A 343 15.45 -14.70 4.35
CA ASN A 343 15.47 -14.39 5.77
C ASN A 343 14.03 -14.23 6.28
N LEU A 344 13.67 -14.98 7.33
CA LEU A 344 12.41 -14.78 8.03
C LEU A 344 12.59 -13.70 9.10
N ILE A 345 12.08 -12.51 8.82
CA ILE A 345 12.06 -11.38 9.73
C ILE A 345 10.61 -11.08 10.12
N GLY A 346 10.36 -10.03 10.90
CA GLY A 346 9.00 -9.62 11.20
C GLY A 346 8.91 -8.26 11.85
N ASN A 347 7.70 -7.73 11.90
CA ASN A 347 7.45 -6.40 12.44
C ASN A 347 7.65 -6.39 13.97
N PRO A 348 8.66 -5.65 14.48
CA PRO A 348 8.98 -5.65 15.90
C PRO A 348 8.11 -4.70 16.72
N TYR A 349 7.21 -3.92 16.13
CA TYR A 349 6.48 -2.86 16.82
C TYR A 349 5.05 -3.26 17.19
N PRO A 350 4.46 -2.66 18.24
CA PRO A 350 3.04 -2.80 18.59
C PRO A 350 2.10 -1.98 17.68
N SER A 351 2.46 -1.81 16.41
CA SER A 351 1.67 -1.19 15.34
C SER A 351 2.08 -1.79 14.00
N ALA A 352 1.30 -1.58 12.93
CA ALA A 352 1.76 -1.93 11.59
C ALA A 352 2.94 -1.05 11.13
N ILE A 353 3.68 -1.55 10.14
CA ILE A 353 4.72 -0.84 9.41
C ILE A 353 4.38 -0.77 7.91
N ASP A 354 4.76 0.34 7.29
CA ASP A 354 4.69 0.57 5.85
C ASP A 354 5.82 -0.19 5.14
N VAL A 355 5.43 -1.06 4.19
CA VAL A 355 6.38 -1.91 3.45
C VAL A 355 7.27 -1.10 2.53
N VAL A 356 6.76 -0.03 1.92
CA VAL A 356 7.53 0.78 0.97
C VAL A 356 8.63 1.56 1.71
N LYS A 357 8.30 2.17 2.86
CA LYS A 357 9.29 2.82 3.72
C LYS A 357 10.33 1.82 4.22
N PHE A 358 9.89 0.63 4.63
CA PHE A 358 10.79 -0.45 5.04
C PHE A 358 11.78 -0.83 3.92
N LEU A 359 11.29 -1.09 2.71
CA LEU A 359 12.15 -1.48 1.57
C LEU A 359 13.10 -0.36 1.13
N LYS A 360 12.64 0.90 1.11
CA LYS A 360 13.48 2.07 0.80
C LYS A 360 14.62 2.23 1.82
N ALA A 361 14.35 1.98 3.11
CA ALA A 361 15.36 2.02 4.18
C ALA A 361 16.34 0.84 4.15
N ASN A 362 16.04 -0.24 3.39
CA ASN A 362 16.79 -1.49 3.41
C ASN A 362 17.29 -1.90 2.03
N PRO A 363 18.25 -1.17 1.44
CA PRO A 363 18.73 -1.43 0.08
C PRO A 363 19.54 -2.73 -0.07
N ALA A 364 19.89 -3.41 1.01
CA ALA A 364 20.50 -4.75 0.96
C ALA A 364 19.47 -5.86 0.65
N LEU A 365 18.18 -5.55 0.77
CA LEU A 365 17.09 -6.46 0.46
C LEU A 365 16.65 -6.31 -0.99
N ASP A 366 16.07 -7.38 -1.51
CA ASP A 366 15.24 -7.31 -2.70
C ASP A 366 14.05 -6.37 -2.44
N GLY A 367 13.55 -5.73 -3.49
CA GLY A 367 12.60 -4.63 -3.34
C GLY A 367 11.15 -5.07 -3.14
N TYR A 368 10.93 -6.25 -2.55
CA TYR A 368 9.61 -6.77 -2.21
C TYR A 368 9.67 -7.75 -1.03
N VAL A 369 8.59 -7.82 -0.26
CA VAL A 369 8.44 -8.75 0.87
C VAL A 369 7.47 -9.89 0.52
N HIS A 370 7.58 -11.03 1.20
CA HIS A 370 6.65 -12.16 1.08
C HIS A 370 5.88 -12.36 2.38
N VAL A 371 4.58 -12.09 2.33
CA VAL A 371 3.68 -12.25 3.47
C VAL A 371 2.94 -13.57 3.34
N TRP A 372 3.09 -14.41 4.35
CA TRP A 372 2.42 -15.71 4.43
C TRP A 372 0.94 -15.55 4.80
N THR A 373 0.04 -16.24 4.09
CA THR A 373 -1.42 -16.12 4.32
C THR A 373 -2.10 -17.38 4.79
N HIS A 374 -1.44 -18.55 4.71
CA HIS A 374 -2.04 -19.86 5.02
C HIS A 374 -3.45 -20.03 4.42
N SER A 375 -3.65 -19.59 3.18
CA SER A 375 -4.98 -19.53 2.57
C SER A 375 -5.43 -20.87 2.00
N THR A 376 -4.50 -21.73 1.62
CA THR A 376 -4.79 -23.04 1.04
C THR A 376 -4.49 -24.17 2.03
N PRO A 377 -5.27 -25.26 2.02
CA PRO A 377 -4.91 -26.47 2.74
C PRO A 377 -3.60 -27.07 2.21
N ILE A 378 -2.88 -27.77 3.07
CA ILE A 378 -1.76 -28.61 2.62
C ILE A 378 -2.26 -29.68 1.64
N SER A 379 -1.40 -30.05 0.68
CA SER A 379 -1.74 -31.05 -0.33
C SER A 379 -0.50 -31.84 -0.76
N THR A 380 -0.74 -33.07 -1.23
CA THR A 380 0.27 -33.88 -1.93
C THR A 380 0.51 -33.40 -3.36
N SER A 381 -0.39 -32.58 -3.91
CA SER A 381 -0.25 -31.96 -5.24
C SER A 381 0.66 -30.72 -5.25
N ASN A 382 0.99 -30.20 -4.08
CA ASN A 382 1.87 -29.04 -3.94
C ASN A 382 3.33 -29.47 -4.05
N SER A 383 4.12 -28.68 -4.79
CA SER A 383 5.55 -28.96 -4.99
C SER A 383 6.31 -28.99 -3.68
N SER A 384 7.28 -29.90 -3.60
CA SER A 384 8.27 -29.89 -2.54
C SER A 384 9.10 -28.60 -2.57
N PRO A 385 9.45 -28.03 -1.41
CA PRO A 385 10.41 -26.94 -1.34
C PRO A 385 11.82 -27.43 -1.71
N PHE A 386 12.72 -26.50 -2.05
CA PHE A 386 14.09 -26.84 -2.44
C PHE A 386 14.91 -27.52 -1.32
N TYR A 387 14.57 -27.27 -0.06
CA TYR A 387 15.31 -27.75 1.12
C TYR A 387 14.82 -29.12 1.64
N GLY A 388 13.82 -29.74 1.02
CA GLY A 388 13.35 -31.04 1.46
C GLY A 388 12.22 -31.62 0.63
N ASN A 389 12.14 -32.94 0.60
CA ASN A 389 11.06 -33.67 -0.05
C ASN A 389 10.05 -34.14 1.00
N PHE A 390 8.84 -33.60 0.95
CA PHE A 390 7.77 -33.94 1.89
C PHE A 390 6.55 -34.46 1.15
N THR A 391 5.82 -35.39 1.76
CA THR A 391 4.58 -35.95 1.18
C THR A 391 3.48 -34.89 1.07
N TYR A 392 3.36 -34.01 2.06
CA TYR A 392 2.39 -32.91 2.07
C TYR A 392 3.12 -31.58 2.15
N ASN A 393 2.78 -30.66 1.25
CA ASN A 393 3.39 -29.34 1.18
C ASN A 393 2.30 -28.27 1.23
N TYR A 394 2.66 -27.07 1.73
CA TYR A 394 1.81 -25.90 1.56
C TYR A 394 1.99 -25.32 0.16
N SER A 395 1.01 -24.55 -0.32
CA SER A 395 1.11 -23.90 -1.62
C SER A 395 2.07 -22.71 -1.57
N SER A 396 2.90 -22.54 -2.61
CA SER A 396 3.69 -21.32 -2.79
C SER A 396 2.81 -20.09 -3.08
N THR A 397 1.57 -20.31 -3.55
CA THR A 397 0.58 -19.24 -3.77
C THR A 397 0.04 -18.62 -2.48
N ASP A 398 0.32 -19.21 -1.32
CA ASP A 398 -0.03 -18.64 -0.03
C ASP A 398 0.89 -17.48 0.38
N TYR A 399 1.96 -17.22 -0.39
CA TYR A 399 2.76 -16.01 -0.26
C TYR A 399 2.25 -14.89 -1.15
N ILE A 400 1.98 -13.75 -0.52
CA ILE A 400 1.69 -12.50 -1.20
C ILE A 400 2.96 -11.69 -1.29
N LYS A 401 3.24 -11.17 -2.48
CA LYS A 401 4.34 -10.24 -2.71
C LYS A 401 3.84 -8.82 -2.53
N ILE A 402 4.63 -7.98 -1.88
CA ILE A 402 4.28 -6.57 -1.64
C ILE A 402 5.51 -5.70 -1.91
N ASN A 403 5.34 -4.67 -2.73
CA ASN A 403 6.37 -3.68 -3.07
C ASN A 403 5.76 -2.27 -3.27
N ALA A 404 6.51 -1.36 -3.91
CA ALA A 404 6.04 0.01 -4.13
C ALA A 404 4.90 0.11 -5.17
N THR A 405 4.79 -0.83 -6.10
CA THR A 405 3.66 -0.92 -7.05
C THR A 405 2.38 -1.34 -6.33
N GLY A 406 2.48 -2.34 -5.45
CA GLY A 406 1.37 -2.77 -4.63
C GLY A 406 1.55 -4.18 -4.10
N SER A 407 0.42 -4.83 -3.82
CA SER A 407 0.34 -6.25 -3.46
C SER A 407 -0.03 -7.08 -4.68
N SER A 408 0.51 -8.28 -4.81
CA SER A 408 0.14 -9.23 -5.87
C SER A 408 -1.35 -9.63 -5.85
N ILE A 409 -2.04 -9.38 -4.73
CA ILE A 409 -3.49 -9.54 -4.57
C ILE A 409 -4.10 -8.21 -4.13
N ASN A 410 -5.15 -7.76 -4.84
CA ASN A 410 -5.76 -6.42 -4.69
C ASN A 410 -6.35 -6.15 -3.29
N THR A 411 -6.81 -7.17 -2.58
CA THR A 411 -7.42 -7.02 -1.25
C THR A 411 -6.41 -6.79 -0.12
N PHE A 412 -5.11 -6.85 -0.42
CA PHE A 412 -4.04 -6.67 0.55
C PHE A 412 -3.36 -5.30 0.40
N LYS A 413 -3.22 -4.63 1.53
CA LYS A 413 -2.51 -3.37 1.73
C LYS A 413 -1.00 -3.57 1.74
N SER A 414 -0.28 -2.51 1.39
CA SER A 414 1.19 -2.47 1.43
C SER A 414 1.76 -2.25 2.85
N VAL A 415 1.31 -3.06 3.81
CA VAL A 415 1.70 -2.97 5.23
C VAL A 415 2.00 -4.36 5.81
N VAL A 416 2.81 -4.41 6.85
CA VAL A 416 3.00 -5.59 7.70
C VAL A 416 2.43 -5.28 9.08
N GLY A 417 1.44 -6.07 9.52
CA GLY A 417 0.81 -5.89 10.81
C GLY A 417 1.77 -6.11 11.99
N ALA A 418 1.46 -5.52 13.15
CA ALA A 418 2.12 -5.83 14.41
C ALA A 418 2.16 -7.34 14.66
N ALA A 419 3.27 -7.83 15.22
CA ALA A 419 3.52 -9.24 15.49
C ALA A 419 3.53 -10.18 14.26
N GLN A 420 3.52 -9.64 13.03
CA GLN A 420 3.53 -10.45 11.80
C GLN A 420 4.96 -10.69 11.32
N GLY A 421 5.28 -11.96 11.04
CA GLY A 421 6.49 -12.38 10.34
C GLY A 421 6.31 -12.36 8.83
N PHE A 422 7.39 -12.11 8.10
CA PHE A 422 7.43 -12.10 6.64
C PHE A 422 8.83 -12.46 6.14
N PHE A 423 8.89 -13.04 4.94
CA PHE A 423 10.15 -13.35 4.29
C PHE A 423 10.66 -12.15 3.49
N VAL A 424 11.97 -11.94 3.56
CA VAL A 424 12.71 -11.03 2.67
C VAL A 424 13.87 -11.78 2.06
N LYS A 425 14.31 -11.36 0.88
CA LYS A 425 15.50 -11.91 0.23
C LYS A 425 16.62 -10.88 0.33
N MET A 426 17.79 -11.29 0.79
CA MET A 426 18.99 -10.46 0.73
C MET A 426 19.56 -10.54 -0.69
N LEU A 427 19.93 -9.42 -1.30
CA LEU A 427 20.41 -9.44 -2.69
C LEU A 427 21.75 -10.16 -2.81
N ASN A 428 21.88 -11.03 -3.82
CA ASN A 428 23.15 -11.68 -4.14
C ASN A 428 24.26 -10.68 -4.51
N THR A 429 23.88 -9.48 -4.96
CA THR A 429 24.79 -8.36 -5.30
C THR A 429 25.26 -7.57 -4.08
N THR A 430 24.80 -7.88 -2.86
CA THR A 430 25.34 -7.27 -1.65
C THR A 430 26.83 -7.62 -1.48
N PRO A 431 27.71 -6.66 -1.12
CA PRO A 431 29.16 -6.91 -1.06
C PRO A 431 29.59 -7.99 -0.07
N THR A 432 28.81 -8.19 0.99
CA THR A 432 29.06 -9.16 2.05
C THR A 432 27.89 -10.13 2.19
N ALA A 433 28.16 -11.36 2.61
CA ALA A 433 27.13 -12.39 2.87
C ALA A 433 26.29 -12.12 4.14
N THR A 434 26.57 -11.03 4.85
CA THR A 434 25.84 -10.58 6.05
C THR A 434 25.55 -9.08 5.96
N SER A 435 24.39 -8.68 6.49
CA SER A 435 23.95 -7.28 6.57
C SER A 435 22.91 -7.15 7.70
N THR A 436 22.23 -6.00 7.78
CA THR A 436 21.16 -5.75 8.75
C THR A 436 19.95 -5.15 8.06
N ALA A 437 18.76 -5.69 8.34
CA ALA A 437 17.49 -5.03 8.09
C ALA A 437 17.18 -4.06 9.24
N THR A 438 16.84 -2.82 8.92
CA THR A 438 16.56 -1.74 9.86
C THR A 438 15.08 -1.41 9.85
N PHE A 439 14.48 -1.37 11.03
CA PHE A 439 13.15 -0.86 11.30
C PHE A 439 13.26 0.49 12.00
N THR A 440 12.44 1.46 11.60
CA THR A 440 12.40 2.79 12.23
C THR A 440 10.96 3.20 12.56
N ASN A 441 10.84 4.15 13.47
CA ASN A 441 9.55 4.69 13.88
C ASN A 441 8.78 5.35 12.72
N ASP A 442 9.50 5.90 11.72
CA ASP A 442 8.94 6.56 10.54
C ASP A 442 8.14 5.61 9.62
N MET A 443 8.36 4.30 9.78
CA MET A 443 7.60 3.26 9.06
C MET A 443 6.18 3.11 9.63
N ARG A 444 5.88 3.68 10.79
CA ARG A 444 4.58 3.59 11.47
C ARG A 444 3.74 4.84 11.19
N GLY A 445 2.43 4.75 11.39
CA GLY A 445 1.56 5.91 11.24
C GLY A 445 0.09 5.58 11.47
N GLU A 446 -0.73 6.60 11.71
CA GLU A 446 -2.18 6.45 11.95
C GLU A 446 -2.90 5.88 10.71
N GLN A 447 -2.40 6.22 9.52
CA GLN A 447 -2.90 5.71 8.24
C GLN A 447 -2.31 4.33 7.88
N VAL A 448 -1.33 3.83 8.65
CA VAL A 448 -0.72 2.52 8.45
C VAL A 448 -1.59 1.49 9.16
N ALA A 449 -2.57 0.96 8.44
CA ALA A 449 -3.60 0.11 9.00
C ALA A 449 -3.03 -1.17 9.63
N ASN A 450 -3.37 -1.42 10.90
CA ASN A 450 -2.96 -2.63 11.63
C ASN A 450 -4.04 -3.72 11.66
N ASN A 451 -5.09 -3.54 10.87
CA ASN A 451 -6.23 -4.45 10.75
C ASN A 451 -6.05 -5.52 9.68
N GLN A 452 -4.94 -5.49 8.95
CA GLN A 452 -4.51 -6.58 8.07
C GLN A 452 -3.51 -7.46 8.83
N PHE A 453 -4.05 -8.42 9.56
CA PHE A 453 -3.24 -9.41 10.28
C PHE A 453 -3.72 -10.81 9.96
N PHE A 454 -3.06 -11.43 8.99
CA PHE A 454 -3.57 -12.63 8.34
C PHE A 454 -5.02 -12.41 7.88
N ARG A 455 -5.72 -13.45 7.39
CA ARG A 455 -7.03 -13.34 6.74
C ARG A 455 -8.01 -12.38 7.43
N THR A 456 -8.18 -11.19 6.84
CA THR A 456 -9.31 -10.30 7.07
C THR A 456 -9.61 -9.56 5.76
N THR A 457 -10.83 -9.70 5.27
CA THR A 457 -11.37 -9.01 4.09
C THR A 457 -11.77 -7.60 4.49
N ASN A 458 -10.87 -6.61 4.43
CA ASN A 458 -11.24 -5.20 4.59
C ASN A 458 -10.33 -4.29 3.75
N GLU A 459 -10.91 -3.71 2.69
CA GLU A 459 -10.30 -2.68 1.87
C GLU A 459 -10.12 -1.39 2.68
N VAL A 460 -8.89 -0.87 2.75
CA VAL A 460 -8.61 0.52 3.12
C VAL A 460 -7.34 0.95 2.39
N THR A 461 -7.43 2.03 1.65
CA THR A 461 -6.36 2.67 0.88
C THR A 461 -5.25 3.22 1.78
N SER A 462 -3.98 2.88 1.50
CA SER A 462 -2.82 3.62 2.02
C SER A 462 -2.60 4.83 1.12
N THR A 463 -2.59 6.03 1.70
CA THR A 463 -2.39 7.31 1.01
C THR A 463 -0.90 7.62 0.90
N THR A 464 -0.23 7.06 -0.10
CA THR A 464 1.00 7.67 -0.64
C THR A 464 0.61 8.61 -1.77
N GLU A 465 1.14 9.84 -1.76
CA GLU A 465 0.92 10.91 -2.75
C GLU A 465 1.38 10.59 -4.18
N ASP A 466 1.85 9.38 -4.43
CA ASP A 466 2.35 8.92 -5.72
C ASP A 466 1.19 8.40 -6.58
N GLU A 467 1.05 8.93 -7.80
CA GLU A 467 0.05 8.48 -8.77
C GLU A 467 0.27 7.01 -9.14
N LYS A 468 -0.81 6.22 -9.10
CA LYS A 468 -0.82 4.79 -9.41
C LYS A 468 -2.10 4.41 -10.16
N HIS A 469 -1.94 3.64 -11.23
CA HIS A 469 -3.04 3.00 -11.97
C HIS A 469 -2.73 1.52 -12.16
N ARG A 470 -3.57 0.63 -11.65
CA ARG A 470 -3.22 -0.78 -11.51
C ARG A 470 -4.25 -1.72 -12.10
N ILE A 471 -3.75 -2.87 -12.55
CA ILE A 471 -4.50 -3.98 -13.12
C ILE A 471 -4.06 -5.25 -12.42
N TRP A 472 -4.99 -5.91 -11.72
CA TRP A 472 -4.78 -7.26 -11.21
C TRP A 472 -5.43 -8.25 -12.18
N LEU A 473 -4.61 -9.08 -12.79
CA LEU A 473 -5.03 -10.07 -13.77
C LEU A 473 -4.94 -11.48 -13.15
N ASN A 474 -6.01 -12.25 -13.27
CA ASN A 474 -6.08 -13.63 -12.82
C ASN A 474 -6.01 -14.60 -13.99
N LEU A 475 -5.33 -15.72 -13.77
CA LEU A 475 -5.45 -16.94 -14.55
C LEU A 475 -6.05 -18.03 -13.67
N VAL A 476 -7.12 -18.67 -14.15
CA VAL A 476 -7.82 -19.76 -13.46
C VAL A 476 -7.66 -21.07 -14.22
N ALA A 477 -7.22 -22.13 -13.53
CA ALA A 477 -7.08 -23.49 -14.05
C ALA A 477 -8.39 -24.28 -13.97
N PRO A 478 -8.52 -25.43 -14.68
CA PRO A 478 -9.71 -26.29 -14.64
C PRO A 478 -10.12 -26.76 -13.24
N ASN A 479 -9.16 -26.91 -12.32
CA ASN A 479 -9.40 -27.28 -10.92
C ASN A 479 -9.77 -26.09 -10.02
N GLN A 480 -10.07 -24.92 -10.59
CA GLN A 480 -10.39 -23.67 -9.90
C GLN A 480 -9.24 -23.07 -9.08
N LEU A 481 -8.00 -23.53 -9.28
CA LEU A 481 -6.83 -22.84 -8.75
C LEU A 481 -6.61 -21.53 -9.53
N ALA A 482 -6.36 -20.44 -8.82
CA ALA A 482 -6.12 -19.13 -9.41
C ALA A 482 -4.69 -18.63 -9.13
N SER A 483 -4.11 -17.92 -10.10
CA SER A 483 -2.85 -17.19 -9.97
C SER A 483 -3.08 -15.74 -10.38
N SER A 484 -2.62 -14.79 -9.58
CA SER A 484 -2.78 -13.35 -9.78
C SER A 484 -1.44 -12.68 -10.11
N THR A 485 -1.44 -11.75 -11.05
CA THR A 485 -0.31 -10.86 -11.37
C THR A 485 -0.77 -9.41 -11.31
N LEU A 486 0.08 -8.52 -10.78
CA LEU A 486 -0.16 -7.09 -10.74
C LEU A 486 0.69 -6.39 -11.80
N ILE A 487 0.04 -5.58 -12.63
CA ILE A 487 0.68 -4.63 -13.54
C ILE A 487 0.24 -3.24 -13.10
N GLY A 488 1.18 -2.34 -12.82
CA GLY A 488 0.87 -1.00 -12.35
C GLY A 488 1.70 0.08 -13.02
N TYR A 489 1.04 1.14 -13.48
CA TYR A 489 1.69 2.39 -13.88
C TYR A 489 1.87 3.25 -12.64
N VAL A 490 3.11 3.58 -12.31
CA VAL A 490 3.46 4.18 -11.01
C VAL A 490 4.48 5.29 -11.21
N THR A 491 4.35 6.36 -10.42
CA THR A 491 5.34 7.45 -10.39
C THR A 491 6.72 6.88 -10.04
N ASP A 492 7.76 7.36 -10.73
CA ASP A 492 9.17 6.93 -10.62
C ASP A 492 9.51 5.50 -11.08
N ALA A 493 8.54 4.72 -11.57
CA ALA A 493 8.84 3.46 -12.25
C ALA A 493 9.34 3.71 -13.68
N THR A 494 10.04 2.73 -14.24
CA THR A 494 10.51 2.69 -15.63
C THR A 494 9.87 1.51 -16.37
N ASP A 495 10.11 1.39 -17.67
CA ASP A 495 9.75 0.17 -18.43
C ASP A 495 10.83 -0.93 -18.36
N GLY A 496 11.95 -0.63 -17.68
CA GLY A 496 13.00 -1.58 -17.37
C GLY A 496 12.74 -2.33 -16.07
N VAL A 497 13.75 -3.05 -15.58
CA VAL A 497 13.67 -3.74 -14.30
C VAL A 497 13.96 -2.78 -13.16
N ASP A 498 12.95 -2.54 -12.34
CA ASP A 498 13.00 -1.68 -11.17
C ASP A 498 12.86 -2.47 -9.89
N ARG A 499 13.95 -2.53 -9.11
CA ARG A 499 14.00 -3.30 -7.88
C ARG A 499 12.79 -3.08 -6.95
N ILE A 500 12.39 -1.83 -6.73
CA ILE A 500 11.33 -1.47 -5.75
C ILE A 500 9.91 -1.63 -6.32
N PHE A 501 9.76 -1.71 -7.64
CA PHE A 501 8.46 -1.73 -8.34
C PHE A 501 8.15 -3.09 -8.97
N ASP A 502 9.17 -3.93 -9.17
CA ASP A 502 9.03 -5.26 -9.74
C ASP A 502 9.25 -6.35 -8.70
N ALA A 503 8.50 -7.45 -8.85
CA ALA A 503 8.64 -8.63 -8.01
C ALA A 503 8.76 -9.89 -8.88
N GLU A 504 9.96 -10.43 -8.98
CA GLU A 504 10.29 -11.52 -9.91
C GLU A 504 9.51 -12.81 -9.61
N SER A 505 9.10 -13.52 -10.66
CA SER A 505 8.64 -14.91 -10.61
C SER A 505 9.79 -15.87 -10.95
N LYS A 506 10.06 -16.84 -10.08
CA LYS A 506 11.15 -17.82 -10.26
C LYS A 506 10.71 -19.15 -10.86
N HIS A 507 9.45 -19.28 -11.28
CA HIS A 507 8.90 -20.50 -11.87
C HIS A 507 9.03 -21.72 -10.96
N LYS A 508 8.70 -21.50 -9.68
CA LYS A 508 8.73 -22.53 -8.64
C LYS A 508 7.34 -23.08 -8.36
N ALA A 509 6.28 -22.42 -8.84
CA ALA A 509 4.93 -22.93 -8.75
C ALA A 509 4.58 -23.79 -9.98
N ASN A 510 3.78 -24.83 -9.77
CA ASN A 510 3.23 -25.66 -10.85
C ASN A 510 2.14 -24.92 -11.66
N PHE A 511 1.61 -23.86 -11.08
CA PHE A 511 0.62 -23.00 -11.69
C PHE A 511 0.91 -21.54 -11.32
N GLU A 512 1.28 -20.74 -12.31
CA GLU A 512 1.58 -19.33 -12.10
C GLU A 512 1.36 -18.51 -13.37
N MET A 513 0.84 -17.31 -13.19
CA MET A 513 0.81 -16.25 -14.18
C MET A 513 1.92 -15.23 -13.87
N TYR A 514 2.46 -14.60 -14.90
CA TYR A 514 3.43 -13.52 -14.78
C TYR A 514 3.43 -12.65 -16.04
N SER A 515 3.93 -11.44 -15.92
CA SER A 515 4.31 -10.59 -17.04
C SER A 515 5.81 -10.71 -17.34
N LEU A 516 6.26 -10.12 -18.45
CA LEU A 516 7.64 -10.20 -18.90
C LEU A 516 8.25 -8.80 -19.07
N ILE A 517 9.48 -8.64 -18.58
CA ILE A 517 10.39 -7.54 -18.93
C ILE A 517 11.59 -8.16 -19.64
N GLY A 518 11.66 -8.01 -20.96
CA GLY A 518 12.58 -8.78 -21.80
C GLY A 518 12.31 -10.28 -21.65
N SER A 519 13.32 -11.05 -21.20
CA SER A 519 13.21 -12.49 -20.96
C SER A 519 12.94 -12.86 -19.49
N GLN A 520 12.83 -11.88 -18.59
CA GLN A 520 12.62 -12.09 -17.16
C GLN A 520 11.13 -12.02 -16.82
N SER A 521 10.70 -12.82 -15.85
CA SER A 521 9.29 -12.98 -15.50
C SER A 521 8.96 -12.35 -14.16
N TYR A 522 7.81 -11.66 -14.08
CA TYR A 522 7.43 -10.85 -12.93
C TYR A 522 5.99 -11.12 -12.50
N ASN A 523 5.78 -11.28 -11.19
CA ASN A 523 4.45 -11.39 -10.59
C ASN A 523 3.87 -10.01 -10.24
N ILE A 524 4.74 -9.03 -10.01
CA ILE A 524 4.38 -7.62 -9.94
C ILE A 524 5.30 -6.90 -10.93
N GLN A 525 4.74 -6.11 -11.82
CA GLN A 525 5.48 -5.26 -12.76
C GLN A 525 5.04 -3.81 -12.59
N GLY A 526 6.01 -2.94 -12.33
CA GLY A 526 5.87 -1.50 -12.46
C GLY A 526 6.09 -1.06 -13.90
N LYS A 527 5.37 -0.01 -14.32
CA LYS A 527 5.57 0.69 -15.59
C LYS A 527 5.61 2.19 -15.38
N ALA A 528 6.31 2.88 -16.26
CA ALA A 528 6.49 4.32 -16.18
C ALA A 528 5.17 5.09 -16.34
N LEU A 529 5.06 6.22 -15.65
CA LEU A 529 4.12 7.28 -16.00
C LEU A 529 4.81 8.36 -16.86
N PRO A 530 4.07 9.04 -17.76
CA PRO A 530 2.62 8.91 -18.01
C PRO A 530 2.25 7.64 -18.80
N PHE A 531 1.03 7.15 -18.58
CA PHE A 531 0.46 6.03 -19.33
C PHE A 531 0.33 6.34 -20.83
N THR A 532 0.55 5.33 -21.67
CA THR A 532 0.29 5.36 -23.12
C THR A 532 -0.54 4.15 -23.52
N ASP A 533 -1.57 4.36 -24.34
CA ASP A 533 -2.45 3.30 -24.84
C ASP A 533 -1.79 2.41 -25.91
N ASN A 534 -0.62 2.82 -26.41
CA ASN A 534 0.22 2.03 -27.31
C ASN A 534 1.03 0.94 -26.60
N ASP A 535 1.00 0.89 -25.26
CA ASP A 535 1.75 -0.11 -24.51
C ASP A 535 1.25 -1.54 -24.76
N GLU A 536 2.21 -2.44 -25.02
CA GLU A 536 1.99 -3.88 -25.13
C GLU A 536 2.82 -4.59 -24.05
N ILE A 537 2.15 -5.34 -23.18
CA ILE A 537 2.76 -6.02 -22.03
C ILE A 537 2.68 -7.51 -22.26
N SER A 538 3.81 -8.16 -22.52
CA SER A 538 3.85 -9.60 -22.75
C SER A 538 3.52 -10.37 -21.46
N LEU A 539 2.66 -11.39 -21.61
CA LEU A 539 2.19 -12.24 -20.53
C LEU A 539 2.63 -13.68 -20.76
N GLY A 540 2.95 -14.37 -19.67
CA GLY A 540 3.26 -15.79 -19.65
C GLY A 540 2.51 -16.52 -18.54
N TYR A 541 2.48 -17.84 -18.67
CA TYR A 541 1.93 -18.70 -17.64
C TYR A 541 2.58 -20.09 -17.64
N THR A 542 2.50 -20.75 -16.49
CA THR A 542 2.86 -22.15 -16.29
C THR A 542 1.62 -22.88 -15.79
N THR A 543 1.35 -24.07 -16.30
CA THR A 543 0.28 -24.95 -15.80
C THR A 543 0.71 -26.41 -15.87
N ASN A 544 0.33 -27.19 -14.86
CA ASN A 544 0.51 -28.65 -14.84
C ASN A 544 -0.78 -29.40 -15.18
N GLN A 545 -1.83 -28.69 -15.61
CA GLN A 545 -3.14 -29.27 -15.93
C GLN A 545 -3.52 -28.96 -17.37
N GLU A 546 -4.01 -29.97 -18.08
CA GLU A 546 -4.59 -29.80 -19.41
C GLU A 546 -6.07 -29.41 -19.28
N GLY A 547 -6.55 -28.58 -20.22
CA GLY A 547 -7.95 -28.19 -20.31
C GLY A 547 -8.19 -26.69 -20.39
N ILE A 548 -9.41 -26.28 -20.04
CA ILE A 548 -9.88 -24.89 -20.17
C ILE A 548 -9.30 -24.02 -19.06
N HIS A 549 -8.57 -23.00 -19.46
CA HIS A 549 -8.05 -21.94 -18.60
C HIS A 549 -8.79 -20.63 -18.90
N THR A 550 -8.85 -19.75 -17.91
CA THR A 550 -9.57 -18.47 -18.04
C THR A 550 -8.71 -17.32 -17.53
N PHE A 551 -8.50 -16.32 -18.39
CA PHE A 551 -7.99 -15.00 -17.97
C PHE A 551 -9.14 -14.09 -17.58
N GLY A 552 -9.00 -13.32 -16.52
CA GLY A 552 -9.98 -12.31 -16.13
C GLY A 552 -9.42 -11.25 -15.19
N LEU A 553 -10.01 -10.05 -15.24
CA LEU A 553 -9.66 -8.97 -14.32
C LEU A 553 -10.16 -9.32 -12.91
N ALA A 554 -9.23 -9.33 -11.96
CA ALA A 554 -9.57 -9.47 -10.53
C ALA A 554 -10.01 -8.11 -9.96
N ALA A 555 -9.29 -7.06 -10.32
CA ALA A 555 -9.56 -5.69 -9.94
C ALA A 555 -8.78 -4.72 -10.83
N VAL A 556 -9.21 -3.46 -10.84
CA VAL A 556 -8.50 -2.33 -11.43
C VAL A 556 -8.66 -1.12 -10.52
N ASP A 557 -7.74 -0.16 -10.59
CA ASP A 557 -7.90 1.16 -9.96
C ASP A 557 -7.37 2.30 -10.85
N GLY A 558 -7.73 3.54 -10.50
CA GLY A 558 -7.22 4.73 -11.14
C GLY A 558 -7.73 4.89 -12.57
N LEU A 559 -6.84 5.15 -13.53
CA LEU A 559 -7.15 5.33 -14.95
C LEU A 559 -7.98 4.15 -15.51
N PHE A 560 -7.70 2.95 -15.02
CA PHE A 560 -8.34 1.73 -15.49
C PHE A 560 -9.76 1.51 -14.94
N GLU A 561 -10.21 2.29 -13.96
CA GLU A 561 -11.63 2.35 -13.58
C GLU A 561 -12.46 3.16 -14.60
N GLY A 562 -11.80 4.05 -15.34
CA GLY A 562 -12.43 4.87 -16.37
C GLY A 562 -12.66 4.13 -17.70
N ASN A 563 -12.72 4.92 -18.78
CA ASN A 563 -13.05 4.44 -20.12
C ASN A 563 -11.90 3.72 -20.84
N GLN A 564 -10.71 3.66 -20.25
CA GLN A 564 -9.58 2.96 -20.86
C GLN A 564 -9.89 1.45 -20.97
N THR A 565 -10.05 0.95 -22.20
CA THR A 565 -10.30 -0.48 -22.42
C THR A 565 -9.03 -1.29 -22.17
N ILE A 566 -9.20 -2.53 -21.70
CA ILE A 566 -8.10 -3.45 -21.44
C ILE A 566 -8.36 -4.70 -22.28
N TYR A 567 -7.47 -4.99 -23.23
CA TYR A 567 -7.60 -6.12 -24.12
C TYR A 567 -6.54 -7.18 -23.84
N LEU A 568 -6.93 -8.45 -24.01
CA LEU A 568 -6.00 -9.56 -24.12
C LEU A 568 -5.85 -9.93 -25.60
N LYS A 569 -4.60 -9.96 -26.08
CA LYS A 569 -4.22 -10.38 -27.42
C LYS A 569 -3.69 -11.82 -27.35
N ASP A 570 -4.41 -12.77 -27.95
CA ASP A 570 -3.96 -14.14 -28.19
C ASP A 570 -3.22 -14.19 -29.53
N LEU A 571 -1.90 -14.20 -29.47
CA LEU A 571 -0.99 -14.21 -30.62
C LEU A 571 -1.03 -15.53 -31.39
N GLU A 572 -1.43 -16.62 -30.75
CA GLU A 572 -1.53 -17.93 -31.40
C GLU A 572 -2.79 -18.01 -32.29
N LEU A 573 -3.91 -17.46 -31.80
CA LEU A 573 -5.19 -17.47 -32.51
C LEU A 573 -5.46 -16.19 -33.31
N GLY A 574 -4.66 -15.13 -33.11
CA GLY A 574 -4.88 -13.81 -33.71
C GLY A 574 -6.13 -13.11 -33.19
N ILE A 575 -6.55 -13.40 -31.95
CA ILE A 575 -7.76 -12.87 -31.32
C ILE A 575 -7.40 -11.70 -30.40
N VAL A 576 -8.18 -10.63 -30.46
CA VAL A 576 -8.15 -9.55 -29.46
C VAL A 576 -9.47 -9.55 -28.70
N HIS A 577 -9.41 -9.67 -27.38
CA HIS A 577 -10.57 -9.84 -26.50
C HIS A 577 -10.64 -8.75 -25.43
N ASN A 578 -11.80 -8.12 -25.26
CA ASN A 578 -12.00 -7.09 -24.24
C ASN A 578 -12.22 -7.72 -22.85
N LEU A 579 -11.24 -7.61 -21.96
CA LEU A 579 -11.30 -8.18 -20.61
C LEU A 579 -12.25 -7.43 -19.67
N LYS A 580 -12.69 -6.21 -20.02
CA LYS A 580 -13.71 -5.48 -19.25
C LYS A 580 -15.14 -5.97 -19.54
N GLU A 581 -15.38 -6.59 -20.69
CA GLU A 581 -16.70 -7.12 -21.06
C GLU A 581 -16.91 -8.54 -20.50
N ALA A 582 -15.92 -9.41 -20.65
CA ALA A 582 -15.98 -10.78 -20.16
C ALA A 582 -14.58 -11.38 -19.96
N PRO A 583 -14.44 -12.41 -19.11
CA PRO A 583 -13.22 -13.23 -19.05
C PRO A 583 -12.93 -13.92 -20.40
N TYR A 584 -11.66 -14.16 -20.71
CA TYR A 584 -11.22 -14.89 -21.91
C TYR A 584 -10.89 -16.34 -21.59
N THR A 585 -11.53 -17.28 -22.28
CA THR A 585 -11.33 -18.72 -22.09
C THR A 585 -10.53 -19.33 -23.22
N PHE A 586 -9.59 -20.22 -22.90
CA PHE A 586 -8.77 -20.92 -23.90
C PHE A 586 -8.37 -22.31 -23.41
N THR A 587 -8.02 -23.20 -24.34
CA THR A 587 -7.48 -24.52 -24.01
C THR A 587 -5.96 -24.46 -23.93
N SER A 588 -5.39 -25.08 -22.90
CA SER A 588 -3.94 -25.27 -22.73
C SER A 588 -3.62 -26.73 -22.45
N VAL A 589 -2.42 -27.15 -22.86
CA VAL A 589 -1.77 -28.35 -22.37
C VAL A 589 -0.88 -28.03 -21.17
N SER A 590 -0.37 -29.05 -20.49
CA SER A 590 0.62 -28.91 -19.43
C SER A 590 1.92 -28.37 -20.01
N GLY A 591 2.50 -27.36 -19.38
CA GLY A 591 3.71 -26.71 -19.84
C GLY A 591 3.85 -25.27 -19.40
N ARG A 592 4.75 -24.56 -20.08
CA ARG A 592 5.10 -23.17 -19.81
C ARG A 592 5.13 -22.40 -21.12
N PHE A 593 4.46 -21.25 -21.13
CA PHE A 593 4.19 -20.47 -22.34
C PHE A 593 4.51 -18.99 -22.09
N HIS A 594 5.24 -18.35 -23.00
CA HIS A 594 5.78 -16.99 -22.83
C HIS A 594 5.42 -16.02 -23.96
N ASN A 595 4.89 -16.54 -25.05
CA ASN A 595 4.81 -15.84 -26.33
C ASN A 595 3.42 -15.96 -26.97
N ARG A 596 2.40 -16.30 -26.16
CA ARG A 596 1.02 -16.44 -26.62
C ARG A 596 0.17 -15.23 -26.30
N PHE A 597 0.37 -14.59 -25.16
CA PHE A 597 -0.53 -13.57 -24.67
C PHE A 597 0.17 -12.23 -24.47
N ALA A 598 -0.53 -11.15 -24.78
CA ALA A 598 -0.14 -9.80 -24.42
C ALA A 598 -1.34 -9.00 -23.93
N LEU A 599 -1.12 -8.11 -22.96
CA LEU A 599 -2.07 -7.09 -22.57
C LEU A 599 -1.85 -5.85 -23.47
N ILE A 600 -2.90 -5.35 -24.10
CA ILE A 600 -2.85 -4.12 -24.91
C ILE A 600 -3.99 -3.18 -24.52
N PHE A 601 -3.83 -1.90 -24.83
CA PHE A 601 -4.76 -0.85 -24.43
C PHE A 601 -5.40 -0.12 -25.62
N ASN A 602 -4.82 -0.27 -26.81
CA ASN A 602 -5.40 0.14 -28.07
C ASN A 602 -5.56 -1.09 -28.99
N ASN A 603 -6.69 -1.15 -29.70
CA ASN A 603 -6.96 -2.16 -30.73
C ASN A 603 -7.05 -1.53 -32.13
N GLU A 604 -6.81 -0.23 -32.25
CA GLU A 604 -6.62 0.42 -33.53
C GLU A 604 -5.25 0.00 -34.07
N THR A 605 -5.24 -0.67 -35.22
CA THR A 605 -4.00 -0.91 -35.95
C THR A 605 -3.36 0.44 -36.24
N LEU A 606 -2.12 0.68 -35.78
CA LEU A 606 -1.28 1.80 -36.18
C LEU A 606 -1.18 1.86 -37.70
N GLY A 607 -2.12 2.59 -38.33
CA GLY A 607 -1.92 3.16 -39.64
C GLY A 607 -0.99 4.34 -39.43
N ASN A 608 0.21 4.28 -40.01
CA ASN A 608 1.09 5.43 -40.07
C ASN A 608 0.29 6.68 -40.52
N GLU A 609 0.29 7.72 -39.70
CA GLU A 609 -0.19 9.03 -40.12
C GLU A 609 0.79 9.62 -41.14
N ASP A 610 0.53 9.35 -42.41
CA ASP A 610 0.49 10.33 -43.50
C ASP A 610 0.29 9.60 -44.84
N PHE A 611 -0.92 9.11 -45.05
CA PHE A 611 -1.66 9.36 -46.28
C PHE A 611 -3.13 9.37 -45.85
N ILE A 612 -3.75 10.55 -45.93
CA ILE A 612 -5.18 10.82 -45.76
C ILE A 612 -6.03 9.54 -45.87
N THR A 613 -6.78 9.24 -44.81
CA THR A 613 -7.88 8.26 -44.76
C THR A 613 -8.82 8.44 -45.94
N THR A 614 -8.48 7.76 -47.03
CA THR A 614 -9.31 7.50 -48.19
C THR A 614 -8.97 6.06 -48.48
N ASN A 615 -9.83 5.11 -48.16
CA ASN A 615 -11.04 4.94 -48.93
C ASN A 615 -11.83 3.86 -48.22
N GLY A 616 -12.99 4.20 -47.67
CA GLY A 616 -13.90 3.28 -46.98
C GLY A 616 -14.51 2.23 -47.91
N VAL A 617 -13.67 1.56 -48.72
CA VAL A 617 -13.99 0.53 -49.70
C VAL A 617 -13.48 -0.82 -49.19
N THR A 618 -14.43 -1.70 -48.91
CA THR A 618 -14.21 -3.08 -48.45
C THR A 618 -14.56 -4.04 -49.57
N VAL A 619 -13.70 -5.01 -49.83
CA VAL A 619 -13.95 -6.11 -50.77
C VAL A 619 -13.92 -7.41 -50.00
N TYR A 620 -14.98 -8.21 -50.12
CA TYR A 620 -15.07 -9.52 -49.48
C TYR A 620 -15.78 -10.52 -50.38
N THR A 621 -15.48 -11.80 -50.22
CA THR A 621 -15.94 -12.88 -51.10
C THR A 621 -16.80 -13.88 -50.33
N ASN A 622 -17.88 -14.34 -50.97
CA ASN A 622 -18.74 -15.42 -50.47
C ASN A 622 -19.19 -16.35 -51.62
N ASN A 623 -20.49 -16.37 -51.96
CA ASN A 623 -20.99 -16.92 -53.22
C ASN A 623 -20.91 -15.93 -54.39
N THR A 624 -20.40 -14.72 -54.14
CA THR A 624 -20.14 -13.62 -55.10
C THR A 624 -18.96 -12.77 -54.58
N ILE A 625 -18.38 -11.89 -55.42
CA ILE A 625 -17.44 -10.86 -54.96
C ILE A 625 -18.24 -9.60 -54.62
N ASN A 626 -18.16 -9.15 -53.37
CA ASN A 626 -18.91 -7.99 -52.87
C ASN A 626 -17.97 -6.82 -52.61
N VAL A 627 -18.39 -5.64 -53.03
CA VAL A 627 -17.70 -4.37 -52.78
C VAL A 627 -18.66 -3.43 -52.05
N THR A 628 -18.25 -2.91 -50.91
CA THR A 628 -18.95 -1.84 -50.19
C THR A 628 -18.05 -0.63 -50.06
N ALA A 629 -18.61 0.57 -50.13
CA ALA A 629 -17.90 1.84 -50.14
C ALA A 629 -18.60 2.87 -49.25
N SER A 630 -17.85 3.78 -48.62
CA SER A 630 -18.40 4.90 -47.84
C SER A 630 -18.96 6.03 -48.71
N SER A 631 -18.87 5.92 -50.04
CA SER A 631 -19.43 6.84 -51.04
C SER A 631 -19.87 6.08 -52.28
N ASN A 632 -20.64 6.70 -53.16
CA ASN A 632 -21.15 6.02 -54.35
C ASN A 632 -20.01 5.52 -55.25
N ILE A 633 -20.11 4.26 -55.64
CA ILE A 633 -19.21 3.59 -56.55
C ILE A 633 -19.63 3.96 -57.98
N LYS A 634 -18.66 4.37 -58.80
CA LYS A 634 -18.83 4.64 -60.22
C LYS A 634 -18.62 3.37 -61.04
N SER A 635 -17.53 2.63 -60.76
CA SER A 635 -17.26 1.35 -61.42
C SER A 635 -16.46 0.38 -60.56
N VAL A 636 -16.59 -0.93 -60.84
CA VAL A 636 -15.74 -1.99 -60.28
C VAL A 636 -15.27 -2.89 -61.42
N THR A 637 -13.97 -3.15 -61.48
CA THR A 637 -13.35 -4.05 -62.47
C THR A 637 -12.49 -5.09 -61.77
N VAL A 638 -12.68 -6.37 -62.10
CA VAL A 638 -11.89 -7.47 -61.53
C VAL A 638 -10.94 -8.02 -62.59
N TYR A 639 -9.68 -8.21 -62.20
CA TYR A 639 -8.61 -8.77 -63.02
C TYR A 639 -8.05 -10.04 -62.41
N ASP A 640 -7.55 -10.94 -63.25
CA ASP A 640 -6.66 -12.01 -62.79
C ASP A 640 -5.21 -11.51 -62.60
N VAL A 641 -4.34 -12.39 -62.07
CA VAL A 641 -2.92 -12.07 -61.86
C VAL A 641 -2.12 -11.81 -63.14
N LEU A 642 -2.67 -12.14 -64.31
CA LEU A 642 -2.08 -11.86 -65.62
C LEU A 642 -2.58 -10.52 -66.20
N GLY A 643 -3.44 -9.81 -65.47
CA GLY A 643 -4.00 -8.52 -65.89
C GLY A 643 -5.19 -8.63 -66.86
N ARG A 644 -5.77 -9.82 -67.05
CA ARG A 644 -6.97 -9.98 -67.89
C ARG A 644 -8.20 -9.58 -67.09
N THR A 645 -9.04 -8.72 -67.67
CA THR A 645 -10.34 -8.35 -67.08
C THR A 645 -11.29 -9.54 -67.09
N LEU A 646 -11.78 -9.93 -65.92
CA LEU A 646 -12.72 -11.02 -65.73
C LEU A 646 -14.17 -10.52 -65.72
N GLU A 647 -14.44 -9.43 -65.02
CA GLU A 647 -15.77 -8.82 -64.96
C GLU A 647 -15.67 -7.32 -64.70
N THR A 648 -16.67 -6.55 -65.15
CA THR A 648 -16.76 -5.11 -64.90
C THR A 648 -18.21 -4.69 -64.66
N ALA A 649 -18.47 -4.05 -63.52
CA ALA A 649 -19.69 -3.30 -63.29
C ALA A 649 -19.44 -1.80 -63.48
N ARG A 650 -20.22 -1.14 -64.34
CA ARG A 650 -20.13 0.31 -64.61
C ARG A 650 -21.42 0.99 -64.21
N ASN A 651 -21.35 2.29 -63.92
CA ASN A 651 -22.48 3.13 -63.54
C ASN A 651 -23.24 2.58 -62.33
N VAL A 652 -22.50 2.12 -61.32
CA VAL A 652 -23.07 1.48 -60.12
C VAL A 652 -23.94 2.48 -59.33
N ASN A 653 -23.45 3.71 -59.16
CA ASN A 653 -24.08 4.83 -58.44
C ASN A 653 -24.74 4.43 -57.11
N ASN A 654 -24.07 3.54 -56.37
CA ASN A 654 -24.52 3.03 -55.09
C ASN A 654 -23.29 2.73 -54.21
N THR A 655 -23.48 2.64 -52.90
CA THR A 655 -22.41 2.33 -51.94
C THR A 655 -22.08 0.85 -51.86
N ASN A 656 -22.78 -0.02 -52.61
CA ASN A 656 -22.49 -1.45 -52.67
C ASN A 656 -22.74 -2.03 -54.07
N VAL A 657 -22.03 -3.11 -54.40
CA VAL A 657 -22.23 -3.91 -55.61
C VAL A 657 -21.72 -5.34 -55.40
N SER A 658 -22.41 -6.30 -56.00
CA SER A 658 -22.03 -7.73 -56.00
C SER A 658 -21.80 -8.21 -57.43
N LEU A 659 -20.67 -8.89 -57.66
CA LEU A 659 -20.24 -9.45 -58.94
C LEU A 659 -20.31 -10.99 -58.88
N ASN A 660 -21.02 -11.59 -59.83
CA ASN A 660 -21.32 -13.02 -59.85
C ASN A 660 -20.95 -13.73 -61.16
N GLY A 661 -20.39 -13.01 -62.14
CA GLY A 661 -19.97 -13.55 -63.44
C GLY A 661 -18.59 -14.22 -63.43
N ILE A 662 -17.90 -14.25 -62.29
CA ILE A 662 -16.56 -14.85 -62.14
C ILE A 662 -16.68 -16.28 -61.59
N ALA A 663 -15.93 -17.23 -62.15
CA ALA A 663 -15.81 -18.57 -61.60
C ALA A 663 -14.90 -18.58 -60.35
N LYS A 664 -15.27 -19.34 -59.31
CA LYS A 664 -14.46 -19.46 -58.08
C LYS A 664 -13.06 -20.00 -58.39
N THR A 665 -12.04 -19.39 -57.79
CA THR A 665 -10.63 -19.67 -58.02
C THR A 665 -9.79 -19.40 -56.77
N LEU A 666 -8.86 -20.32 -56.50
CA LEU A 666 -7.86 -20.15 -55.44
C LEU A 666 -6.74 -19.16 -55.85
N SER A 667 -6.75 -18.68 -57.10
CA SER A 667 -5.80 -17.67 -57.57
C SER A 667 -6.22 -16.27 -57.11
N ALA A 668 -5.25 -15.44 -56.74
CA ALA A 668 -5.52 -14.07 -56.33
C ALA A 668 -6.16 -13.26 -57.48
N LEU A 669 -7.14 -12.44 -57.14
CA LEU A 669 -7.80 -11.49 -58.04
C LEU A 669 -7.50 -10.07 -57.59
N VAL A 670 -7.47 -9.14 -58.55
CA VAL A 670 -7.30 -7.71 -58.30
C VAL A 670 -8.61 -7.00 -58.63
N VAL A 671 -9.22 -6.36 -57.64
CA VAL A 671 -10.46 -5.61 -57.75
C VAL A 671 -10.14 -4.12 -57.73
N ILE A 672 -10.37 -3.45 -58.85
CA ILE A 672 -10.24 -2.00 -59.01
C ILE A 672 -11.61 -1.36 -58.84
N VAL A 673 -11.74 -0.42 -57.90
CA VAL A 673 -12.97 0.31 -57.58
C VAL A 673 -12.75 1.78 -57.85
N GLU A 674 -13.57 2.37 -58.71
CA GLU A 674 -13.60 3.80 -58.97
C GLU A 674 -14.84 4.39 -58.30
N LEU A 675 -14.67 5.43 -57.49
CA LEU A 675 -15.74 6.16 -56.82
C LEU A 675 -16.20 7.36 -57.68
N GLU A 676 -17.40 7.90 -57.42
CA GLU A 676 -17.95 9.05 -58.17
C GLU A 676 -17.09 10.33 -58.05
N ASN A 677 -16.27 10.44 -57.01
CA ASN A 677 -15.28 11.51 -56.88
C ASN A 677 -13.98 11.25 -57.69
N ASN A 678 -13.99 10.27 -58.59
CA ASN A 678 -12.89 9.80 -59.44
C ASN A 678 -11.69 9.22 -58.67
N VAL A 679 -11.83 8.87 -57.39
CA VAL A 679 -10.81 8.15 -56.65
C VAL A 679 -10.81 6.67 -57.08
N VAL A 680 -9.64 6.15 -57.42
CA VAL A 680 -9.44 4.76 -57.86
C VAL A 680 -8.68 3.97 -56.80
N ILE A 681 -9.22 2.80 -56.42
CA ILE A 681 -8.72 1.96 -55.34
C ILE A 681 -8.51 0.55 -55.86
N SER A 682 -7.39 -0.07 -55.48
CA SER A 682 -7.08 -1.47 -55.81
C SER A 682 -7.10 -2.33 -54.55
N LYS A 683 -7.84 -3.44 -54.58
CA LYS A 683 -7.88 -4.46 -53.52
C LYS A 683 -7.55 -5.83 -54.09
N LYS A 684 -6.84 -6.66 -53.32
CA LYS A 684 -6.59 -8.06 -53.67
C LYS A 684 -7.56 -8.94 -52.89
N THR A 685 -8.09 -9.97 -53.53
CA THR A 685 -8.98 -10.96 -52.88
C THR A 685 -8.73 -12.36 -53.46
N VAL A 686 -9.22 -13.39 -52.77
CA VAL A 686 -9.36 -14.75 -53.29
C VAL A 686 -10.85 -15.09 -53.28
N TYR A 687 -11.38 -15.75 -54.30
CA TYR A 687 -12.82 -15.96 -54.47
C TYR A 687 -13.21 -17.44 -54.59
#